data_AF-A0AAW5UEJ0-F1
#
_entry.id   AF-A0AAW5UEJ0-F1
#
_cell.length_a   1.000
_cell.length_b   1.000
_cell.length_c   1.000
_cell.angle_alpha   90.00
_cell.angle_beta   90.00
_cell.angle_gamma   90.00
#
_symmetry.space_group_name_H-M   'P 1'
#
loop_
_entity.id
_entity.type
_entity.pdbx_description
1 polymer ?
#
loop_
_entity_poly.entity_id
_entity_poly.type
_entity_poly.pdbx_seq_one_letter_code
_entity_poly.pdbx_strand_id
1 'polypeptide(L)'
;MKVFNSTLAAIGLAAFVFASCSDNTSDSTGDSSPAKVDATTLDLTNSGESLLSSVINYKNTTANARKFFGTRAASDANFVTDLNKDEESTIPVQPATATQALGNDNLENGIFYLKKSAGKCDFTKNTIKNATIFVNGGAKLIYSANTFENAKIVVKQGGSLIFKGTGSMIKQGVTVYNELGYVKTDDPAADIVIEGNLYSSWRGITSGLDENGNAVEKKELKSGLGQLTADKTSPTQKITFKAGSKACIIGSIRGTEVNVEEGANIYASAHVWNATTVNINGNLQIGGFLKTADLNLKTNGYLKAGDNSAIKVTNILTMNAGSQIDADYINVTLNEKDTHKKVTKVGEAQLILKGACKINIADKGVINVNKLISYNDAKGQISLEKAGGLAIVKADEFHNDGAENIQAFDTPAEGATFLFQFTKCFNGENQIPTAEDLDIAASYLDYDKATTGDLVKLKDADNEHYGYELTATTESLSIKPKLDLFSAAGVTENTLSATSIQAANDKLYVTYHTQGNDKNHMGGGLEVAHIDGKSLILDEAVTAQGGLDVNYGMIDGSRFYVAATTYKEGAFLGYVELANGLMGKSKLVTYPIDKTNPNNGIDANSVVKYKDNFVLATNKGYQVYNSTFTLRTPHLTTNDVKFVAVGNDKLYGLEANGTTTGTVNIFDNINLENPQSYTTEGKVGVVDGKNTIAVDGTNLYVCQGDGGLVRYDANGHGTVLFDAPVGESNKIIGRVNGVAVDSKYIYVACGGYGLVVLDKTKAKGENVVARRRAFYDGKESYNSANYVTLYKDYICVAYGRSRVQIFKLVNTK
;
A
#
# COMPACT_ATOMS: atom_id res chain seq x y z
N MET A 1 62.02 -68.32 17.48
CA MET A 1 60.89 -69.26 17.61
C MET A 1 59.72 -68.65 16.84
N LYS A 2 59.49 -69.09 15.59
CA LYS A 2 58.36 -69.94 15.16
C LYS A 2 57.04 -69.14 15.07
N VAL A 3 56.28 -69.01 13.97
CA VAL A 3 56.21 -69.66 12.64
C VAL A 3 55.37 -68.79 11.67
N PHE A 4 55.65 -68.92 10.37
CA PHE A 4 54.97 -68.39 9.17
C PHE A 4 53.57 -68.96 8.87
N ASN A 5 52.75 -68.25 8.09
CA ASN A 5 52.12 -68.69 6.81
C ASN A 5 51.17 -67.58 6.27
N SER A 6 51.44 -66.93 5.14
CA SER A 6 51.08 -67.30 3.74
C SER A 6 49.56 -67.47 3.53
N THR A 7 48.90 -66.77 2.60
CA THR A 7 48.99 -67.03 1.15
C THR A 7 48.42 -65.84 0.36
N LEU A 8 49.19 -65.36 -0.62
CA LEU A 8 48.78 -64.46 -1.71
C LEU A 8 48.70 -65.32 -2.97
N ALA A 9 47.59 -65.27 -3.71
CA ALA A 9 47.46 -65.85 -5.04
C ALA A 9 46.97 -64.78 -6.02
N ALA A 10 47.66 -64.71 -7.15
CA ALA A 10 47.56 -63.70 -8.19
C ALA A 10 46.69 -64.16 -9.38
N ILE A 11 46.66 -63.28 -10.39
CA ILE A 11 46.33 -63.47 -11.82
C ILE A 11 44.86 -63.11 -12.16
N GLY A 12 44.54 -62.29 -13.16
CA GLY A 12 45.33 -61.88 -14.32
C GLY A 12 44.91 -60.55 -14.95
N LEU A 13 45.93 -59.90 -15.49
CA LEU A 13 45.90 -58.75 -16.38
C LEU A 13 45.63 -59.25 -17.81
N ALA A 14 44.55 -58.78 -18.43
CA ALA A 14 44.34 -58.89 -19.87
C ALA A 14 44.20 -57.47 -20.43
N ALA A 15 45.13 -57.13 -21.33
CA ALA A 15 45.16 -55.89 -22.07
C ALA A 15 43.93 -55.74 -22.96
N PHE A 16 43.35 -54.54 -23.02
CA PHE A 16 42.61 -54.10 -24.20
C PHE A 16 43.21 -52.81 -24.75
N VAL A 17 43.52 -52.92 -26.03
CA VAL A 17 44.20 -52.05 -26.96
C VAL A 17 43.52 -50.67 -27.06
N PHE A 18 44.35 -49.61 -27.05
CA PHE A 18 43.98 -48.29 -27.56
C PHE A 18 43.79 -48.36 -29.07
N ALA A 19 42.57 -48.10 -29.55
CA ALA A 19 42.33 -47.76 -30.95
C ALA A 19 42.04 -46.25 -31.03
N SER A 20 43.04 -45.55 -31.56
CA SER A 20 42.95 -44.18 -32.05
C SER A 20 42.41 -44.22 -33.49
N CYS A 21 41.22 -43.68 -33.70
CA CYS A 21 40.79 -43.04 -34.95
C CYS A 21 40.06 -41.77 -34.46
N SER A 22 40.62 -40.56 -34.49
CA SER A 22 41.00 -39.80 -35.68
C SER A 22 40.06 -40.10 -36.84
N ASP A 23 38.95 -39.36 -36.90
CA ASP A 23 38.56 -38.71 -38.13
C ASP A 23 37.81 -37.41 -37.82
N ASN A 24 38.23 -36.38 -38.54
CA ASN A 24 37.69 -35.04 -38.57
C ASN A 24 36.79 -34.98 -39.79
N THR A 25 35.48 -34.74 -39.63
CA THR A 25 34.62 -34.35 -40.76
C THR A 25 33.69 -33.21 -40.36
N SER A 26 33.84 -32.14 -41.11
CA SER A 26 32.91 -31.06 -41.43
C SER A 26 31.43 -31.31 -41.13
N ASP A 27 30.76 -30.26 -40.64
CA ASP A 27 29.32 -29.98 -40.70
C ASP A 27 28.45 -31.09 -41.30
N SER A 28 27.89 -31.95 -40.43
CA SER A 28 26.74 -32.76 -40.81
C SER A 28 25.47 -31.95 -40.61
N THR A 29 24.85 -31.61 -41.73
CA THR A 29 23.43 -31.31 -41.78
C THR A 29 22.67 -32.63 -41.59
N GLY A 30 21.91 -32.72 -40.50
CA GLY A 30 20.77 -33.63 -40.34
C GLY A 30 21.09 -35.11 -40.14
N ASP A 31 21.14 -35.56 -38.88
CA ASP A 31 20.67 -36.91 -38.54
C ASP A 31 20.04 -36.90 -37.14
N SER A 32 18.72 -37.07 -37.09
CA SER A 32 17.89 -37.17 -35.88
C SER A 32 17.90 -38.59 -35.32
N SER A 33 19.09 -39.17 -35.12
CA SER A 33 19.23 -40.52 -34.59
C SER A 33 19.07 -40.54 -33.06
N PRO A 34 18.26 -41.46 -32.48
CA PRO A 34 18.14 -41.59 -31.04
C PRO A 34 19.49 -41.88 -30.36
N ALA A 35 19.80 -41.11 -29.32
CA ALA A 35 20.98 -41.30 -28.47
C ALA A 35 20.60 -41.98 -27.15
N LYS A 36 21.49 -42.83 -26.63
CA LYS A 36 21.37 -43.40 -25.29
C LYS A 36 21.58 -42.31 -24.25
N VAL A 37 20.79 -42.32 -23.19
CA VAL A 37 20.86 -41.31 -22.12
C VAL A 37 21.35 -41.96 -20.84
N ASP A 38 22.39 -41.37 -20.24
CA ASP A 38 22.88 -41.76 -18.92
C ASP A 38 22.43 -40.72 -17.89
N ALA A 39 21.73 -41.20 -16.85
CA ALA A 39 21.34 -40.35 -15.74
C ALA A 39 22.56 -39.94 -14.89
N THR A 40 22.57 -38.70 -14.45
CA THR A 40 23.49 -38.17 -13.44
C THR A 40 22.71 -37.63 -12.25
N THR A 41 23.43 -37.25 -11.20
CA THR A 41 22.83 -36.62 -10.03
C THR A 41 23.66 -35.43 -9.58
N LEU A 42 22.98 -34.33 -9.30
CA LEU A 42 23.53 -33.19 -8.59
C LEU A 42 22.99 -33.21 -7.16
N ASP A 43 23.89 -33.03 -6.19
CA ASP A 43 23.49 -32.85 -4.80
C ASP A 43 22.91 -31.44 -4.64
N LEU A 44 21.69 -31.39 -4.11
CA LEU A 44 21.05 -30.13 -3.74
C LEU A 44 21.38 -29.79 -2.30
N THR A 45 21.71 -28.54 -2.05
CA THR A 45 21.95 -28.00 -0.72
C THR A 45 21.05 -26.80 -0.48
N ASN A 46 20.85 -26.46 0.80
CA ASN A 46 20.15 -25.23 1.15
C ASN A 46 20.92 -24.04 0.56
N SER A 47 20.21 -23.13 -0.11
CA SER A 47 20.79 -21.87 -0.56
C SER A 47 21.23 -21.05 0.67
N GLY A 48 22.52 -20.67 0.72
CA GLY A 48 23.11 -19.93 1.84
C GLY A 48 22.71 -18.46 1.96
N GLU A 49 22.08 -17.88 0.94
CA GLU A 49 21.34 -16.62 1.08
C GLU A 49 20.04 -16.91 1.86
N SER A 50 19.88 -16.28 3.02
CA SER A 50 18.67 -16.42 3.84
C SER A 50 17.46 -15.82 3.11
N LEU A 51 16.80 -16.62 2.28
CA LEU A 51 15.59 -16.28 1.51
C LEU A 51 14.34 -16.02 2.38
N LEU A 52 14.46 -16.18 3.70
CA LEU A 52 13.39 -16.22 4.69
C LEU A 52 12.94 -14.85 5.24
N SER A 53 13.65 -13.74 4.99
CA SER A 53 13.42 -12.48 5.72
C SER A 53 12.67 -11.36 4.98
N SER A 54 12.28 -11.53 3.71
CA SER A 54 11.77 -10.41 2.89
C SER A 54 10.33 -10.55 2.38
N VAL A 55 9.52 -11.44 2.96
CA VAL A 55 8.09 -11.50 2.59
C VAL A 55 7.30 -10.41 3.33
N ILE A 56 6.75 -9.45 2.59
CA ILE A 56 5.79 -8.48 3.10
C ILE A 56 4.37 -8.98 2.84
N ASN A 57 3.55 -9.00 3.88
CA ASN A 57 2.12 -9.31 3.80
C ASN A 57 1.30 -8.03 3.93
N TYR A 58 0.58 -7.65 2.87
CA TYR A 58 -0.13 -6.38 2.78
C TYR A 58 -1.55 -6.43 3.34
N LYS A 59 -2.21 -7.60 3.30
CA LYS A 59 -3.64 -7.76 3.65
C LYS A 59 -3.91 -8.54 4.94
N ASN A 60 -2.95 -8.63 5.85
CA ASN A 60 -3.10 -9.41 7.08
C ASN A 60 -4.02 -8.70 8.10
N THR A 61 -5.22 -9.24 8.31
CA THR A 61 -6.23 -8.71 9.24
C THR A 61 -6.27 -9.55 10.53
N THR A 62 -5.27 -9.45 11.41
CA THR A 62 -5.44 -9.94 12.78
C THR A 62 -6.09 -8.85 13.63
N ALA A 63 -7.16 -9.19 14.37
CA ALA A 63 -7.91 -8.25 15.19
C ALA A 63 -7.06 -7.54 16.26
N ASN A 64 -5.90 -8.12 16.63
CA ASN A 64 -4.93 -7.53 17.55
C ASN A 64 -4.03 -6.46 16.91
N ALA A 65 -3.92 -6.42 15.58
CA ALA A 65 -3.11 -5.43 14.88
C ALA A 65 -3.74 -4.02 14.95
N ARG A 66 -5.08 -3.92 15.09
CA ARG A 66 -5.77 -2.63 15.34
C ARG A 66 -5.28 -1.89 16.61
N LYS A 67 -4.78 -2.61 17.61
CA LYS A 67 -4.12 -2.01 18.79
C LYS A 67 -2.68 -1.54 18.52
N PHE A 68 -2.05 -2.00 17.44
CA PHE A 68 -0.67 -1.68 17.06
C PHE A 68 -0.55 -0.62 15.96
N PHE A 69 -1.65 -0.23 15.30
CA PHE A 69 -1.63 0.74 14.19
C PHE A 69 -2.00 2.19 14.57
N GLY A 70 -2.38 2.46 15.82
CA GLY A 70 -2.52 3.84 16.31
C GLY A 70 -1.15 4.41 16.67
N THR A 71 -0.93 5.71 16.45
CA THR A 71 0.29 6.34 16.99
C THR A 71 0.16 6.50 18.51
N ARG A 72 1.29 6.66 19.22
CA ARG A 72 1.27 6.95 20.67
C ARG A 72 0.41 8.16 21.01
N ALA A 73 0.35 9.15 20.12
CA ALA A 73 -0.48 10.33 20.27
C ALA A 73 -1.97 9.97 20.46
N ALA A 74 -2.50 9.05 19.64
CA ALA A 74 -3.90 8.66 19.74
C ALA A 74 -4.20 7.76 20.96
N SER A 75 -3.26 6.92 21.40
CA SER A 75 -3.47 6.04 22.56
C SER A 75 -3.56 6.79 23.89
N ASP A 76 -2.91 7.94 23.98
CA ASP A 76 -2.82 8.74 25.21
C ASP A 76 -3.96 9.79 25.30
N ALA A 77 -4.86 9.81 24.32
CA ALA A 77 -5.98 10.75 24.26
C ALA A 77 -7.11 10.41 25.24
N ASN A 78 -7.52 11.40 26.02
CA ASN A 78 -8.60 11.29 27.00
C ASN A 78 -9.51 12.52 26.94
N PHE A 79 -10.44 12.51 25.98
CA PHE A 79 -11.36 13.63 25.76
C PHE A 79 -12.54 13.58 26.72
N VAL A 80 -12.71 14.65 27.50
CA VAL A 80 -13.99 14.95 28.16
C VAL A 80 -14.90 15.64 27.15
N THR A 81 -15.96 14.96 26.72
CA THR A 81 -16.84 15.42 25.61
C THR A 81 -18.20 15.92 26.06
N ASP A 82 -18.52 15.76 27.34
CA ASP A 82 -19.81 16.14 27.92
C ASP A 82 -19.60 16.81 29.28
N LEU A 83 -20.49 17.73 29.63
CA LEU A 83 -20.51 18.37 30.94
C LEU A 83 -21.39 17.54 31.86
N ASN A 84 -20.93 17.27 33.09
CA ASN A 84 -21.66 16.46 34.08
C ASN A 84 -21.76 14.96 33.77
N LYS A 85 -20.85 14.42 32.96
CA LYS A 85 -20.78 12.97 32.70
C LYS A 85 -19.75 12.27 33.59
N ASP A 86 -18.56 12.86 33.70
CA ASP A 86 -17.45 12.31 34.48
C ASP A 86 -17.27 13.09 35.79
N GLU A 87 -16.75 12.44 36.83
CA GLU A 87 -16.52 13.07 38.15
C GLU A 87 -15.71 14.37 38.05
N GLU A 88 -14.68 14.39 37.18
CA GLU A 88 -13.82 15.57 36.95
C GLU A 88 -14.54 16.71 36.20
N SER A 89 -15.55 16.38 35.39
CA SER A 89 -16.33 17.33 34.57
C SER A 89 -17.65 17.76 35.22
N THR A 90 -17.98 17.17 36.37
CA THR A 90 -19.25 17.40 37.06
C THR A 90 -19.24 18.75 37.74
N ILE A 91 -20.14 19.63 37.28
CA ILE A 91 -20.26 21.00 37.78
C ILE A 91 -20.69 20.94 39.25
N PRO A 92 -19.92 21.53 40.18
CA PRO A 92 -20.31 21.61 41.58
C PRO A 92 -21.67 22.28 41.76
N VAL A 93 -22.48 21.73 42.66
CA VAL A 93 -23.74 22.35 43.09
C VAL A 93 -23.46 23.29 44.25
N GLN A 94 -24.01 24.50 44.21
CA GLN A 94 -23.87 25.46 45.32
C GLN A 94 -24.67 24.95 46.53
N PRO A 95 -24.04 24.66 47.68
CA PRO A 95 -24.76 24.26 48.88
C PRO A 95 -25.43 25.47 49.54
N ALA A 96 -26.51 25.22 50.30
CA ALA A 96 -27.17 26.26 51.09
C ALA A 96 -26.25 26.86 52.19
N THR A 97 -25.22 26.13 52.58
CA THR A 97 -24.20 26.54 53.56
C THR A 97 -23.04 27.34 52.95
N ALA A 98 -23.05 27.63 51.65
CA ALA A 98 -22.01 28.45 51.02
C ALA A 98 -21.99 29.87 51.62
N THR A 99 -20.80 30.42 51.83
CA THR A 99 -20.62 31.75 52.42
C THR A 99 -20.69 32.83 51.34
N GLN A 100 -21.48 33.88 51.55
CA GLN A 100 -21.49 35.00 50.62
C GLN A 100 -20.14 35.75 50.69
N ALA A 101 -19.45 35.88 49.57
CA ALA A 101 -18.35 36.82 49.46
C ALA A 101 -18.92 38.23 49.24
N LEU A 102 -18.57 39.18 50.13
CA LEU A 102 -19.05 40.56 50.05
C LEU A 102 -18.25 41.42 49.06
N GLY A 103 -17.18 40.84 48.50
CA GLY A 103 -16.25 41.47 47.54
C GLY A 103 -14.84 41.57 48.12
N ASN A 104 -13.84 41.45 47.25
CA ASN A 104 -12.45 41.91 47.44
C ASN A 104 -11.66 41.51 48.72
N ASP A 105 -11.98 40.35 49.32
CA ASP A 105 -11.20 39.74 50.41
C ASP A 105 -10.47 38.47 49.95
N ASN A 106 -9.45 38.05 50.71
CA ASN A 106 -8.85 36.73 50.53
C ASN A 106 -9.84 35.64 51.00
N LEU A 107 -9.96 34.56 50.23
CA LEU A 107 -10.88 33.45 50.50
C LEU A 107 -10.09 32.15 50.57
N GLU A 108 -10.14 31.45 51.71
CA GLU A 108 -9.35 30.23 51.90
C GLU A 108 -10.21 29.09 52.43
N ASN A 109 -9.93 27.86 51.97
CA ASN A 109 -10.45 26.60 52.51
C ASN A 109 -11.98 26.60 52.74
N GLY A 110 -12.77 26.87 51.71
CA GLY A 110 -14.23 26.97 51.84
C GLY A 110 -15.01 27.02 50.54
N ILE A 111 -16.33 27.20 50.66
CA ILE A 111 -17.26 27.34 49.54
C ILE A 111 -17.92 28.72 49.63
N PHE A 112 -17.71 29.55 48.62
CA PHE A 112 -18.12 30.95 48.58
C PHE A 112 -19.03 31.24 47.38
N TYR A 113 -19.80 32.32 47.43
CA TYR A 113 -20.56 32.78 46.27
C TYR A 113 -20.67 34.31 46.18
N LEU A 114 -20.71 34.81 44.94
CA LEU A 114 -21.16 36.16 44.62
C LEU A 114 -22.66 36.11 44.30
N LYS A 115 -23.46 36.97 44.94
CA LYS A 115 -24.91 37.07 44.67
C LYS A 115 -25.17 37.65 43.28
N LYS A 116 -26.34 37.35 42.70
CA LYS A 116 -26.74 37.82 41.35
C LYS A 116 -26.59 39.33 41.13
N SER A 117 -26.80 40.14 42.17
CA SER A 117 -26.76 41.60 42.16
C SER A 117 -25.43 42.20 42.63
N ALA A 118 -24.37 41.40 42.79
CA ALA A 118 -23.09 41.87 43.34
C ALA A 118 -22.37 42.90 42.45
N GLY A 119 -22.74 43.02 41.17
CA GLY A 119 -22.09 43.95 40.25
C GLY A 119 -20.65 43.51 39.93
N LYS A 120 -19.72 44.47 39.90
CA LYS A 120 -18.28 44.21 39.67
C LYS A 120 -17.58 43.98 41.00
N CYS A 121 -16.91 42.83 41.14
CA CYS A 121 -16.10 42.47 42.30
C CYS A 121 -14.65 42.25 41.83
N ASP A 122 -13.74 43.14 42.23
CA ASP A 122 -12.34 43.09 41.83
C ASP A 122 -11.49 42.36 42.87
N PHE A 123 -11.01 41.16 42.51
CA PHE A 123 -10.13 40.29 43.29
C PHE A 123 -8.70 40.27 42.73
N THR A 124 -8.32 41.22 41.86
CA THR A 124 -6.99 41.23 41.22
C THR A 124 -5.83 41.33 42.21
N LYS A 125 -6.08 41.84 43.42
CA LYS A 125 -5.12 41.97 44.54
C LYS A 125 -5.32 40.94 45.66
N ASN A 126 -6.25 40.01 45.50
CA ASN A 126 -6.64 39.04 46.51
C ASN A 126 -6.28 37.62 46.07
N THR A 127 -6.26 36.70 47.04
CA THR A 127 -6.02 35.27 46.84
C THR A 127 -7.26 34.46 47.22
N ILE A 128 -7.64 33.53 46.34
CA ILE A 128 -8.69 32.51 46.53
C ILE A 128 -7.99 31.16 46.48
N LYS A 129 -7.80 30.54 47.66
CA LYS A 129 -6.95 29.36 47.84
C LYS A 129 -7.73 28.16 48.36
N ASN A 130 -7.55 26.99 47.74
CA ASN A 130 -8.19 25.74 48.14
C ASN A 130 -9.71 25.88 48.33
N ALA A 131 -10.35 26.72 47.52
CA ALA A 131 -11.73 27.15 47.70
C ALA A 131 -12.56 26.94 46.43
N THR A 132 -13.87 26.81 46.60
CA THR A 132 -14.83 26.84 45.50
C THR A 132 -15.58 28.16 45.52
N ILE A 133 -15.67 28.90 44.41
CA ILE A 133 -16.44 30.14 44.32
C ILE A 133 -17.48 30.10 43.20
N PHE A 134 -18.73 30.43 43.52
CA PHE A 134 -19.85 30.53 42.59
C PHE A 134 -20.08 31.98 42.16
N VAL A 135 -20.05 32.25 40.85
CA VAL A 135 -20.33 33.57 40.25
C VAL A 135 -21.74 33.53 39.66
N ASN A 136 -22.73 34.03 40.40
CA ASN A 136 -24.14 33.91 40.03
C ASN A 136 -24.65 35.13 39.24
N GLY A 137 -25.54 34.89 38.27
CA GLY A 137 -26.35 35.94 37.61
C GLY A 137 -25.51 37.10 37.09
N GLY A 138 -25.91 38.35 37.29
CA GLY A 138 -25.17 39.52 36.78
C GLY A 138 -23.83 39.83 37.47
N ALA A 139 -23.32 38.98 38.37
CA ALA A 139 -22.06 39.21 39.07
C ALA A 139 -20.85 39.08 38.13
N LYS A 140 -19.83 39.93 38.35
CA LYS A 140 -18.59 39.97 37.58
C LYS A 140 -17.39 39.86 38.51
N LEU A 141 -16.71 38.72 38.51
CA LEU A 141 -15.46 38.51 39.24
C LEU A 141 -14.29 38.89 38.34
N ILE A 142 -13.59 39.96 38.69
CA ILE A 142 -12.38 40.42 38.00
C ILE A 142 -11.16 39.88 38.76
N TYR A 143 -10.21 39.25 38.08
CA TYR A 143 -9.09 38.56 38.74
C TYR A 143 -7.79 38.69 37.94
N SER A 144 -6.65 38.42 38.59
CA SER A 144 -5.33 38.37 37.96
C SER A 144 -4.79 36.93 37.96
N ALA A 145 -3.66 36.69 37.29
CA ALA A 145 -3.04 35.35 37.20
C ALA A 145 -2.66 34.75 38.56
N ASN A 146 -2.58 35.58 39.61
CA ASN A 146 -2.21 35.18 40.96
C ASN A 146 -3.42 35.06 41.90
N THR A 147 -4.64 35.34 41.43
CA THR A 147 -5.83 35.31 42.28
C THR A 147 -6.20 33.90 42.72
N PHE A 148 -5.96 32.87 41.91
CA PHE A 148 -6.40 31.50 42.22
C PHE A 148 -5.23 30.56 42.52
N GLU A 149 -5.34 29.81 43.62
CA GLU A 149 -4.42 28.74 43.99
C GLU A 149 -5.24 27.48 44.36
N ASN A 150 -5.16 26.43 43.54
CA ASN A 150 -5.93 25.18 43.74
C ASN A 150 -7.44 25.42 43.96
N ALA A 151 -8.05 26.27 43.12
CA ALA A 151 -9.43 26.73 43.29
C ALA A 151 -10.38 26.13 42.23
N LYS A 152 -11.67 26.00 42.60
CA LYS A 152 -12.76 25.71 41.67
C LYS A 152 -13.63 26.94 41.49
N ILE A 153 -13.95 27.30 40.25
CA ILE A 153 -14.80 28.44 39.93
C ILE A 153 -16.00 27.94 39.16
N VAL A 154 -17.20 28.31 39.60
CA VAL A 154 -18.45 27.96 38.90
C VAL A 154 -19.13 29.24 38.44
N VAL A 155 -19.06 29.52 37.14
CA VAL A 155 -19.71 30.66 36.50
C VAL A 155 -21.08 30.21 36.03
N LYS A 156 -22.14 30.68 36.71
CA LYS A 156 -23.52 30.36 36.34
C LYS A 156 -24.02 31.30 35.24
N GLN A 157 -25.17 30.96 34.66
CA GLN A 157 -25.79 31.73 33.59
C GLN A 157 -25.84 33.23 33.91
N GLY A 158 -25.32 34.04 32.98
CA GLY A 158 -25.18 35.50 33.10
C GLY A 158 -23.94 35.99 33.87
N GLY A 159 -23.30 35.12 34.67
CA GLY A 159 -22.11 35.43 35.47
C GLY A 159 -20.91 35.72 34.59
N SER A 160 -19.97 36.52 35.08
CA SER A 160 -18.73 36.81 34.35
C SER A 160 -17.48 36.55 35.20
N LEU A 161 -16.56 35.80 34.64
CA LEU A 161 -15.19 35.65 35.11
C LEU A 161 -14.28 36.43 34.14
N ILE A 162 -13.65 37.50 34.61
CA ILE A 162 -12.94 38.49 33.79
C ILE A 162 -11.47 38.55 34.20
N PHE A 163 -10.59 38.05 33.35
CA PHE A 163 -9.16 38.06 33.57
C PHE A 163 -8.54 39.41 33.21
N LYS A 164 -7.79 39.99 34.14
CA LYS A 164 -7.09 41.27 33.98
C LYS A 164 -5.61 41.11 34.30
N GLY A 165 -4.77 41.29 33.29
CA GLY A 165 -3.32 41.21 33.41
C GLY A 165 -2.71 40.33 32.32
N THR A 166 -1.49 39.88 32.56
CA THR A 166 -0.72 38.98 31.69
C THR A 166 -0.51 37.62 32.35
N GLY A 167 -0.17 36.60 31.56
CA GLY A 167 0.06 35.23 32.03
C GLY A 167 -1.18 34.34 31.88
N SER A 168 -1.27 33.31 32.73
CA SER A 168 -2.27 32.25 32.59
C SER A 168 -3.64 32.68 33.10
N MET A 169 -4.62 32.71 32.19
CA MET A 169 -6.02 32.99 32.50
C MET A 169 -6.59 31.89 33.41
N ILE A 170 -6.20 30.64 33.20
CA ILE A 170 -6.53 29.51 34.07
C ILE A 170 -5.23 28.80 34.39
N LYS A 171 -4.72 28.98 35.61
CA LYS A 171 -3.44 28.40 36.06
C LYS A 171 -3.56 26.91 36.38
N GLN A 172 -2.44 26.18 36.38
CA GLN A 172 -2.41 24.80 36.88
C GLN A 172 -3.04 24.69 38.28
N GLY A 173 -3.80 23.62 38.52
CA GLY A 173 -4.54 23.41 39.76
C GLY A 173 -5.88 24.15 39.85
N VAL A 174 -6.17 25.07 38.91
CA VAL A 174 -7.44 25.78 38.85
C VAL A 174 -8.41 25.05 37.92
N THR A 175 -9.67 24.90 38.34
CA THR A 175 -10.75 24.36 37.50
C THR A 175 -11.87 25.38 37.35
N VAL A 176 -12.22 25.71 36.12
CA VAL A 176 -13.34 26.61 35.80
C VAL A 176 -14.47 25.79 35.17
N TYR A 177 -15.63 25.82 35.80
CA TYR A 177 -16.90 25.36 35.26
C TYR A 177 -17.69 26.59 34.80
N ASN A 178 -18.12 26.61 33.55
CA ASN A 178 -18.94 27.68 33.01
C ASN A 178 -20.23 27.12 32.43
N GLU A 179 -21.36 27.56 32.96
CA GLU A 179 -22.70 27.12 32.60
C GLU A 179 -23.45 28.31 31.99
N LEU A 180 -23.26 28.55 30.69
CA LEU A 180 -23.85 29.67 29.95
C LEU A 180 -23.51 31.06 30.54
N GLY A 181 -22.38 31.17 31.24
CA GLY A 181 -21.79 32.43 31.67
C GLY A 181 -20.71 32.92 30.69
N TYR A 182 -19.98 33.94 31.13
CA TYR A 182 -18.90 34.58 30.37
C TYR A 182 -17.55 34.33 31.05
N VAL A 183 -16.60 33.73 30.32
CA VAL A 183 -15.19 33.66 30.73
C VAL A 183 -14.38 34.36 29.65
N LYS A 184 -13.69 35.44 30.01
CA LYS A 184 -13.00 36.30 29.03
C LYS A 184 -11.89 37.12 29.69
N THR A 185 -11.07 37.73 28.85
CA THR A 185 -10.13 38.79 29.23
C THR A 185 -10.84 40.15 29.32
N ASP A 186 -10.30 41.06 30.12
CA ASP A 186 -10.73 42.46 30.21
C ASP A 186 -10.33 43.22 28.93
N ASP A 187 -9.09 42.99 28.46
CA ASP A 187 -8.60 43.42 27.16
C ASP A 187 -8.94 42.37 26.08
N PRO A 188 -9.81 42.68 25.10
CA PRO A 188 -10.20 41.73 24.05
C PRO A 188 -9.08 41.40 23.05
N ALA A 189 -7.94 42.09 23.11
CA ALA A 189 -6.74 41.78 22.34
C ALA A 189 -5.72 40.92 23.13
N ALA A 190 -5.89 40.77 24.45
CA ALA A 190 -4.97 39.97 25.25
C ALA A 190 -5.14 38.47 24.97
N ASP A 191 -4.04 37.75 24.85
CA ASP A 191 -4.05 36.31 24.57
C ASP A 191 -4.62 35.49 25.74
N ILE A 192 -5.17 34.32 25.42
CA ILE A 192 -5.72 33.37 26.37
C ILE A 192 -4.74 32.22 26.57
N VAL A 193 -4.34 31.98 27.83
CA VAL A 193 -3.50 30.85 28.22
C VAL A 193 -4.19 30.00 29.29
N ILE A 194 -4.28 28.69 29.05
CA ILE A 194 -4.96 27.72 29.92
C ILE A 194 -3.96 26.60 30.29
N GLU A 195 -3.61 26.52 31.56
CA GLU A 195 -2.82 25.45 32.18
C GLU A 195 -3.66 24.51 33.04
N GLY A 196 -4.78 25.00 33.58
CA GLY A 196 -5.71 24.22 34.38
C GLY A 196 -6.81 23.57 33.55
N ASN A 197 -7.98 23.41 34.17
CA ASN A 197 -9.13 22.74 33.58
C ASN A 197 -10.25 23.75 33.23
N LEU A 198 -10.84 23.62 32.05
CA LEU A 198 -11.97 24.43 31.57
C LEU A 198 -13.12 23.56 31.07
N TYR A 199 -14.23 23.53 31.81
CA TYR A 199 -15.45 22.83 31.43
C TYR A 199 -16.53 23.86 31.18
N SER A 200 -16.84 24.14 29.90
CA SER A 200 -17.62 25.32 29.54
C SER A 200 -18.73 25.02 28.54
N SER A 201 -19.94 25.47 28.87
CA SER A 201 -21.05 25.55 27.94
C SER A 201 -21.25 26.98 27.44
N TRP A 202 -21.03 27.15 26.13
CA TRP A 202 -21.28 28.38 25.38
C TRP A 202 -22.31 28.18 24.25
N ARG A 203 -22.92 27.00 24.20
CA ARG A 203 -24.09 26.72 23.38
C ARG A 203 -25.24 26.30 24.28
N GLY A 204 -26.41 26.84 23.98
CA GLY A 204 -27.64 26.58 24.71
C GLY A 204 -28.83 27.08 23.92
N ILE A 205 -30.02 26.95 24.48
CA ILE A 205 -31.25 27.45 23.86
C ILE A 205 -31.75 28.62 24.68
N THR A 206 -32.15 29.72 24.03
CA THR A 206 -32.77 30.84 24.73
C THR A 206 -34.03 30.37 25.47
N SER A 207 -34.39 31.04 26.55
CA SER A 207 -35.58 30.71 27.35
C SER A 207 -36.88 30.72 26.54
N GLY A 208 -36.87 31.38 25.37
CA GLY A 208 -38.07 31.72 24.62
C GLY A 208 -38.80 32.91 25.23
N LEU A 209 -38.10 33.73 26.03
CA LEU A 209 -38.61 34.97 26.61
C LEU A 209 -37.65 36.14 26.29
N ASP A 210 -38.17 37.32 25.97
CA ASP A 210 -37.39 38.56 25.86
C ASP A 210 -37.07 39.19 27.22
N GLU A 211 -36.37 40.34 27.22
CA GLU A 211 -36.00 41.07 28.44
C GLU A 211 -37.19 41.59 29.27
N ASN A 212 -38.39 41.62 28.69
CA ASN A 212 -39.63 42.02 29.34
C ASN A 212 -40.51 40.80 29.73
N GLY A 213 -40.03 39.58 29.49
CA GLY A 213 -40.75 38.34 29.80
C GLY A 213 -41.80 37.93 28.76
N ASN A 214 -41.80 38.54 27.57
CA ASN A 214 -42.70 38.14 26.49
C ASN A 214 -42.17 36.93 25.75
N ALA A 215 -43.06 36.05 25.28
CA ALA A 215 -42.69 34.90 24.47
C ALA A 215 -41.99 35.33 23.16
N VAL A 216 -40.79 34.79 22.91
CA VAL A 216 -40.04 34.91 21.67
C VAL A 216 -39.59 33.54 21.20
N GLU A 217 -39.28 33.44 19.90
CA GLU A 217 -38.75 32.20 19.34
C GLU A 217 -37.47 31.77 20.08
N LYS A 218 -37.42 30.50 20.48
CA LYS A 218 -36.23 29.90 21.06
C LYS A 218 -35.14 29.82 20.00
N LYS A 219 -33.98 30.42 20.27
CA LYS A 219 -32.82 30.45 19.37
C LYS A 219 -31.65 29.71 20.00
N GLU A 220 -30.85 29.05 19.18
CA GLU A 220 -29.57 28.49 19.62
C GLU A 220 -28.58 29.63 19.88
N LEU A 221 -28.01 29.67 21.09
CA LEU A 221 -26.87 30.52 21.41
C LEU A 221 -25.61 29.88 20.80
N LYS A 222 -24.90 30.62 19.94
CA LYS A 222 -23.68 30.14 19.27
C LYS A 222 -22.47 31.00 19.65
N SER A 223 -21.84 30.72 20.80
CA SER A 223 -20.57 31.35 21.18
C SER A 223 -19.42 30.35 21.31
N GLY A 224 -18.29 30.79 21.86
CA GLY A 224 -17.09 30.00 21.98
C GLY A 224 -16.01 30.71 22.81
N LEU A 225 -14.90 30.02 23.03
CA LEU A 225 -13.72 30.57 23.65
C LEU A 225 -13.00 31.50 22.65
N GLY A 226 -12.70 32.72 23.08
CA GLY A 226 -12.01 33.74 22.27
C GLY A 226 -12.96 34.81 21.72
N GLN A 227 -12.44 36.04 21.66
CA GLN A 227 -13.15 37.20 21.13
C GLN A 227 -13.06 37.28 19.61
N LEU A 228 -14.06 37.93 19.02
CA LEU A 228 -14.10 38.25 17.61
C LEU A 228 -13.99 39.77 17.41
N THR A 229 -13.62 40.17 16.21
CA THR A 229 -13.74 41.54 15.71
C THR A 229 -15.18 42.03 15.80
N ALA A 230 -15.38 43.36 15.75
CA ALA A 230 -16.70 43.97 15.92
C ALA A 230 -17.74 43.50 14.88
N ASP A 231 -17.29 43.20 13.65
CA ASP A 231 -18.08 42.61 12.57
C ASP A 231 -18.33 41.09 12.73
N LYS A 232 -17.73 40.47 13.76
CA LYS A 232 -17.86 39.05 14.14
C LYS A 232 -17.35 38.07 13.09
N THR A 233 -16.38 38.48 12.27
CA THR A 233 -15.84 37.64 11.19
C THR A 233 -14.51 36.97 11.53
N SER A 234 -13.70 37.59 12.39
CA SER A 234 -12.32 37.15 12.64
C SER A 234 -12.00 37.09 14.13
N PRO A 235 -11.23 36.10 14.60
CA PRO A 235 -10.75 36.07 15.98
C PRO A 235 -9.71 37.18 16.24
N THR A 236 -9.59 37.62 17.49
CA THR A 236 -8.66 38.71 17.88
C THR A 236 -7.53 38.27 18.80
N GLN A 237 -7.55 37.03 19.29
CA GLN A 237 -6.68 36.55 20.37
C GLN A 237 -5.97 35.27 19.97
N LYS A 238 -4.74 35.05 20.46
CA LYS A 238 -4.14 33.72 20.47
C LYS A 238 -4.70 32.92 21.63
N ILE A 239 -4.84 31.61 21.45
CA ILE A 239 -5.31 30.68 22.49
C ILE A 239 -4.27 29.56 22.63
N THR A 240 -3.71 29.43 23.83
CA THR A 240 -2.73 28.39 24.15
C THR A 240 -3.23 27.52 25.28
N PHE A 241 -3.40 26.23 24.99
CA PHE A 241 -3.62 25.17 25.95
C PHE A 241 -2.27 24.55 26.29
N LYS A 242 -1.81 24.78 27.53
CA LYS A 242 -0.51 24.34 28.03
C LYS A 242 -0.51 22.85 28.37
N ALA A 243 0.69 22.31 28.53
CA ALA A 243 0.87 20.90 28.84
C ALA A 243 0.03 20.43 30.05
N GLY A 244 -0.66 19.31 29.90
CA GLY A 244 -1.53 18.71 30.92
C GLY A 244 -2.89 19.38 31.13
N SER A 245 -3.19 20.50 30.44
CA SER A 245 -4.50 21.16 30.53
C SER A 245 -5.62 20.30 29.93
N LYS A 246 -6.83 20.45 30.46
CA LYS A 246 -8.04 19.80 29.93
C LYS A 246 -9.11 20.84 29.63
N ALA A 247 -9.76 20.72 28.48
CA ALA A 247 -10.90 21.56 28.18
C ALA A 247 -12.02 20.80 27.46
N CYS A 248 -13.24 20.96 27.96
CA CYS A 248 -14.48 20.60 27.27
C CYS A 248 -15.22 21.89 26.93
N ILE A 249 -15.27 22.23 25.65
CA ILE A 249 -15.85 23.46 25.13
C ILE A 249 -17.09 23.06 24.33
N ILE A 250 -18.26 23.19 24.94
CA ILE A 250 -19.53 23.07 24.21
C ILE A 250 -19.76 24.39 23.47
N GLY A 251 -19.11 24.51 22.31
CA GLY A 251 -18.96 25.75 21.54
C GLY A 251 -17.76 25.70 20.61
N SER A 252 -17.41 26.86 20.04
CA SER A 252 -16.25 26.99 19.15
C SER A 252 -14.98 27.43 19.90
N ILE A 253 -13.81 27.16 19.32
CA ILE A 253 -12.55 27.82 19.64
C ILE A 253 -12.29 28.88 18.55
N ARG A 254 -12.05 30.12 18.96
CA ARG A 254 -11.92 31.30 18.09
C ARG A 254 -10.60 32.01 18.41
N GLY A 255 -9.51 31.52 17.82
CA GLY A 255 -8.18 32.09 18.01
C GLY A 255 -7.53 32.47 16.68
N THR A 256 -6.76 33.56 16.65
CA THR A 256 -5.87 33.89 15.52
C THR A 256 -4.78 32.83 15.39
N GLU A 257 -4.33 32.29 16.52
CA GLU A 257 -3.44 31.16 16.65
C GLU A 257 -3.99 30.23 17.74
N VAL A 258 -4.04 28.93 17.48
CA VAL A 258 -4.47 27.93 18.48
C VAL A 258 -3.33 26.95 18.71
N ASN A 259 -2.82 26.91 19.94
CA ASN A 259 -1.73 26.03 20.35
C ASN A 259 -2.23 25.00 21.36
N VAL A 260 -2.09 23.71 21.03
CA VAL A 260 -2.39 22.58 21.93
C VAL A 260 -1.07 21.89 22.24
N GLU A 261 -0.50 22.18 23.42
CA GLU A 261 0.80 21.63 23.83
C GLU A 261 0.71 20.15 24.26
N GLU A 262 1.86 19.51 24.43
CA GLU A 262 1.98 18.10 24.79
C GLU A 262 1.20 17.73 26.05
N GLY A 263 0.39 16.67 25.97
CA GLY A 263 -0.44 16.20 27.08
C GLY A 263 -1.71 17.02 27.34
N ALA A 264 -1.96 18.11 26.61
CA ALA A 264 -3.24 18.81 26.66
C ALA A 264 -4.35 17.97 26.00
N ASN A 265 -5.56 17.95 26.58
CA ASN A 265 -6.71 17.19 26.08
C ASN A 265 -7.92 18.12 25.88
N ILE A 266 -8.17 18.49 24.62
CA ILE A 266 -9.11 19.55 24.26
C ILE A 266 -10.23 18.99 23.39
N TYR A 267 -11.47 19.25 23.80
CA TYR A 267 -12.66 18.98 23.01
C TYR A 267 -13.41 20.28 22.72
N ALA A 268 -13.79 20.47 21.46
CA ALA A 268 -14.72 21.51 21.03
C ALA A 268 -15.90 20.86 20.31
N SER A 269 -17.12 21.05 20.81
CA SER A 269 -18.32 20.45 20.21
C SER A 269 -18.67 21.06 18.85
N ALA A 270 -18.06 22.19 18.49
CA ALA A 270 -18.27 22.88 17.22
C ALA A 270 -16.95 23.12 16.49
N HIS A 271 -16.61 24.38 16.21
CA HIS A 271 -15.59 24.73 15.23
C HIS A 271 -14.28 25.18 15.87
N VAL A 272 -13.17 24.93 15.19
CA VAL A 272 -11.96 25.76 15.32
C VAL A 272 -11.99 26.71 14.13
N TRP A 273 -12.25 27.99 14.40
CA TRP A 273 -12.71 28.90 13.35
C TRP A 273 -11.70 30.00 13.05
N ASN A 274 -11.34 30.12 11.76
CA ASN A 274 -10.61 31.24 11.17
C ASN A 274 -9.27 31.53 11.88
N ALA A 275 -8.59 30.47 12.29
CA ALA A 275 -7.23 30.59 12.76
C ALA A 275 -6.29 30.86 11.57
N THR A 276 -5.28 31.68 11.77
CA THR A 276 -4.14 31.74 10.84
C THR A 276 -3.33 30.46 10.97
N THR A 277 -3.09 30.02 12.21
CA THR A 277 -2.28 28.84 12.49
C THR A 277 -2.89 28.01 13.61
N VAL A 278 -2.89 26.69 13.44
CA VAL A 278 -3.22 25.72 14.49
C VAL A 278 -2.03 24.79 14.67
N ASN A 279 -1.48 24.73 15.89
CA ASN A 279 -0.39 23.83 16.25
C ASN A 279 -0.87 22.81 17.26
N ILE A 280 -0.71 21.52 16.96
CA ILE A 280 -1.18 20.41 17.79
C ILE A 280 0.02 19.53 18.14
N ASN A 281 0.40 19.53 19.41
CA ASN A 281 1.35 18.58 20.03
C ASN A 281 0.69 17.79 21.18
N GLY A 282 -0.56 18.08 21.52
CA GLY A 282 -1.41 17.25 22.38
C GLY A 282 -2.60 16.69 21.61
N ASN A 283 -3.77 16.64 22.25
CA ASN A 283 -4.97 16.03 21.71
C ASN A 283 -6.07 17.09 21.49
N LEU A 284 -6.61 17.14 20.27
CA LEU A 284 -7.74 18.00 19.91
C LEU A 284 -8.84 17.18 19.23
N GLN A 285 -10.05 17.24 19.77
CA GLN A 285 -11.25 16.71 19.12
C GLN A 285 -12.20 17.84 18.76
N ILE A 286 -12.77 17.79 17.55
CA ILE A 286 -13.75 18.77 17.05
C ILE A 286 -15.03 18.05 16.61
N GLY A 287 -16.18 18.64 16.91
CA GLY A 287 -17.50 18.15 16.47
C GLY A 287 -18.03 18.84 15.19
N GLY A 288 -17.42 19.95 14.78
CA GLY A 288 -17.69 20.64 13.51
C GLY A 288 -16.41 20.82 12.70
N PHE A 289 -16.35 21.84 11.83
CA PHE A 289 -15.17 22.07 11.01
C PHE A 289 -13.98 22.70 11.75
N LEU A 290 -12.77 22.43 11.26
CA LEU A 290 -11.55 23.21 11.53
C LEU A 290 -11.18 23.97 10.27
N LYS A 291 -11.01 25.29 10.37
CA LYS A 291 -10.54 26.14 9.27
C LYS A 291 -9.32 26.93 9.70
N THR A 292 -8.22 26.75 8.99
CA THR A 292 -6.96 27.46 9.24
C THR A 292 -6.17 27.72 7.95
N ALA A 293 -5.23 28.66 7.96
CA ALA A 293 -4.25 28.75 6.88
C ALA A 293 -3.19 27.66 7.03
N ASP A 294 -2.60 27.56 8.23
CA ASP A 294 -1.57 26.58 8.56
C ASP A 294 -2.06 25.61 9.64
N LEU A 295 -1.86 24.31 9.44
CA LEU A 295 -2.15 23.26 10.42
C LEU A 295 -0.89 22.41 10.62
N ASN A 296 -0.33 22.41 11.82
CA ASN A 296 0.90 21.69 12.14
C ASN A 296 0.65 20.66 13.23
N LEU A 297 0.70 19.37 12.89
CA LEU A 297 0.72 18.31 13.88
C LEU A 297 2.16 17.91 14.18
N LYS A 298 2.57 18.08 15.44
CA LYS A 298 3.88 17.72 15.98
C LYS A 298 3.89 16.25 16.41
N THR A 299 5.02 15.74 16.91
CA THR A 299 5.22 14.31 17.21
C THR A 299 4.11 13.66 18.04
N ASN A 300 3.54 14.37 19.00
CA ASN A 300 2.49 13.88 19.88
C ASN A 300 1.09 14.42 19.50
N GLY A 301 0.97 15.07 18.34
CA GLY A 301 -0.27 15.71 17.90
C GLY A 301 -1.30 14.70 17.43
N TYR A 302 -2.48 14.72 18.06
CA TYR A 302 -3.65 13.96 17.62
C TYR A 302 -4.84 14.89 17.37
N LEU A 303 -5.38 14.84 16.16
CA LEU A 303 -6.60 15.55 15.78
C LEU A 303 -7.70 14.55 15.39
N LYS A 304 -8.80 14.56 16.14
CA LYS A 304 -9.99 13.77 15.84
C LYS A 304 -11.13 14.68 15.35
N ALA A 305 -11.50 14.54 14.09
CA ALA A 305 -12.70 15.16 13.56
C ALA A 305 -13.90 14.22 13.79
N GLY A 306 -15.02 14.75 14.27
CA GLY A 306 -16.26 13.98 14.41
C GLY A 306 -16.88 13.63 13.05
N ASP A 307 -17.91 12.80 13.07
CA ASP A 307 -18.65 12.40 11.87
C ASP A 307 -19.11 13.64 11.07
N ASN A 308 -18.92 13.61 9.76
CA ASN A 308 -19.21 14.71 8.83
C ASN A 308 -18.48 16.04 9.13
N SER A 309 -17.47 16.03 10.00
CA SER A 309 -16.61 17.19 10.21
C SER A 309 -15.55 17.28 9.12
N ALA A 310 -15.16 18.51 8.78
CA ALA A 310 -14.14 18.75 7.77
C ALA A 310 -12.97 19.57 8.30
N ILE A 311 -11.79 19.22 7.83
CA ILE A 311 -10.55 19.96 8.05
C ILE A 311 -10.28 20.76 6.76
N LYS A 312 -10.36 22.09 6.85
CA LYS A 312 -10.04 23.01 5.75
C LYS A 312 -8.75 23.75 6.05
N VAL A 313 -7.77 23.56 5.17
CA VAL A 313 -6.46 24.22 5.24
C VAL A 313 -6.22 24.97 3.93
N THR A 314 -5.79 26.23 4.00
CA THR A 314 -5.62 27.08 2.80
C THR A 314 -4.16 27.34 2.42
N ASN A 315 -3.19 26.96 3.25
CA ASN A 315 -1.77 27.09 2.93
C ASN A 315 -1.04 25.76 3.12
N ILE A 316 -0.81 25.30 4.36
CA ILE A 316 -0.04 24.08 4.61
C ILE A 316 -0.58 23.25 5.76
N LEU A 317 -0.73 21.94 5.53
CA LEU A 317 -0.95 20.91 6.54
C LEU A 317 0.32 20.06 6.65
N THR A 318 1.05 20.18 7.76
CA THR A 318 2.25 19.38 8.03
C THR A 318 1.98 18.33 9.11
N MET A 319 2.17 17.07 8.75
CA MET A 319 2.15 15.91 9.65
C MET A 319 3.57 15.45 9.94
N ASN A 320 4.03 15.56 11.19
CA ASN A 320 5.35 15.07 11.61
C ASN A 320 5.28 13.62 12.12
N ALA A 321 6.41 12.93 12.16
CA ALA A 321 6.50 11.54 12.64
C ALA A 321 5.78 11.36 13.99
N GLY A 322 4.87 10.39 14.10
CA GLY A 322 4.09 10.11 15.32
C GLY A 322 2.74 10.84 15.43
N SER A 323 2.49 11.86 14.60
CA SER A 323 1.19 12.55 14.59
C SER A 323 0.08 11.73 13.94
N GLN A 324 -1.17 11.99 14.33
CA GLN A 324 -2.35 11.30 13.79
C GLN A 324 -3.53 12.24 13.53
N ILE A 325 -4.24 12.02 12.41
CA ILE A 325 -5.57 12.57 12.12
C ILE A 325 -6.56 11.42 11.91
N ASP A 326 -7.72 11.51 12.55
CA ASP A 326 -8.90 10.72 12.20
C ASP A 326 -9.96 11.68 11.61
N ALA A 327 -10.40 11.46 10.37
CA ALA A 327 -11.35 12.36 9.72
C ALA A 327 -12.16 11.68 8.60
N ASP A 328 -13.29 12.30 8.27
CA ASP A 328 -14.06 11.98 7.08
C ASP A 328 -13.61 12.84 5.89
N TYR A 329 -13.34 14.13 6.13
CA TYR A 329 -13.04 15.10 5.07
C TYR A 329 -11.82 15.96 5.38
N ILE A 330 -10.86 15.96 4.48
CA ILE A 330 -9.67 16.83 4.52
C ILE A 330 -9.59 17.59 3.20
N ASN A 331 -9.54 18.92 3.28
CA ASN A 331 -9.43 19.80 2.11
C ASN A 331 -8.26 20.77 2.30
N VAL A 332 -7.14 20.53 1.61
CA VAL A 332 -5.95 21.39 1.64
C VAL A 332 -5.81 22.10 0.29
N THR A 333 -6.59 23.15 0.09
CA THR A 333 -6.64 23.87 -1.19
C THR A 333 -6.84 25.37 -1.01
N LEU A 334 -6.29 26.15 -1.93
CA LEU A 334 -6.60 27.57 -2.09
C LEU A 334 -6.57 27.94 -3.56
N ASN A 335 -7.60 27.51 -4.28
CA ASN A 335 -7.76 27.77 -5.70
C ASN A 335 -8.32 29.19 -5.94
N GLU A 336 -7.85 29.83 -7.01
CA GLU A 336 -8.51 31.03 -7.53
C GLU A 336 -9.82 30.59 -8.21
N LYS A 337 -10.91 31.32 -7.92
CA LYS A 337 -12.24 31.04 -8.47
C LYS A 337 -12.84 32.28 -9.13
N ASP A 338 -13.63 32.08 -10.17
CA ASP A 338 -14.43 33.15 -10.78
C ASP A 338 -15.68 33.50 -9.95
N THR A 339 -16.49 34.44 -10.45
CA THR A 339 -17.75 34.87 -9.83
C THR A 339 -18.80 33.75 -9.74
N HIS A 340 -18.64 32.67 -10.50
CA HIS A 340 -19.50 31.48 -10.48
C HIS A 340 -18.91 30.34 -9.63
N LYS A 341 -17.88 30.63 -8.81
CA LYS A 341 -17.15 29.66 -7.97
C LYS A 341 -16.43 28.56 -8.74
N LYS A 342 -16.19 28.75 -10.05
CA LYS A 342 -15.41 27.81 -10.88
C LYS A 342 -13.93 28.09 -10.70
N VAL A 343 -13.13 27.03 -10.57
CA VAL A 343 -11.66 27.15 -10.48
C VAL A 343 -11.10 27.72 -11.79
N THR A 344 -10.42 28.86 -11.69
CA THR A 344 -9.69 29.50 -12.81
C THR A 344 -8.20 29.21 -12.75
N LYS A 345 -7.66 28.96 -11.54
CA LYS A 345 -6.27 28.59 -11.33
C LYS A 345 -6.13 27.71 -10.08
N VAL A 346 -5.39 26.62 -10.24
CA VAL A 346 -5.04 25.71 -9.14
C VAL A 346 -4.12 26.42 -8.15
N GLY A 347 -4.39 26.24 -6.86
CA GLY A 347 -3.61 26.81 -5.76
C GLY A 347 -2.33 26.03 -5.46
N GLU A 348 -1.58 26.53 -4.48
CA GLU A 348 -0.28 25.97 -4.08
C GLU A 348 -0.30 25.29 -2.70
N ALA A 349 -1.49 25.05 -2.14
CA ALA A 349 -1.62 24.54 -0.79
C ALA A 349 -1.10 23.09 -0.67
N GLN A 350 -0.44 22.76 0.45
CA GLN A 350 0.33 21.52 0.59
C GLN A 350 -0.12 20.67 1.78
N LEU A 351 -0.35 19.38 1.53
CA LEU A 351 -0.40 18.35 2.57
C LEU A 351 0.94 17.60 2.57
N ILE A 352 1.69 17.69 3.67
CA ILE A 352 3.02 17.10 3.80
C ILE A 352 3.01 16.00 4.86
N LEU A 353 3.40 14.78 4.48
CA LEU A 353 3.44 13.59 5.32
C LEU A 353 4.88 13.15 5.61
N LYS A 354 5.34 13.25 6.86
CA LYS A 354 6.71 12.92 7.29
C LYS A 354 6.73 11.80 8.32
N GLY A 355 7.72 10.90 8.21
CA GLY A 355 7.91 9.80 9.15
C GLY A 355 6.67 8.92 9.30
N ALA A 356 6.57 8.25 10.45
CA ALA A 356 5.41 7.44 10.84
C ALA A 356 4.20 8.29 11.30
N CYS A 357 3.84 9.34 10.56
CA CYS A 357 2.56 10.03 10.74
C CYS A 357 1.40 9.19 10.17
N LYS A 358 0.16 9.49 10.57
CA LYS A 358 -1.00 8.73 10.12
C LYS A 358 -2.24 9.59 9.88
N ILE A 359 -2.93 9.34 8.78
CA ILE A 359 -4.28 9.81 8.49
C ILE A 359 -5.16 8.57 8.35
N ASN A 360 -6.08 8.37 9.29
CA ASN A 360 -7.14 7.36 9.16
C ASN A 360 -8.34 8.03 8.51
N ILE A 361 -8.56 7.75 7.23
CA ILE A 361 -9.73 8.26 6.51
C ILE A 361 -10.91 7.30 6.70
N ALA A 362 -12.08 7.84 7.01
CA ALA A 362 -13.29 7.04 7.16
C ALA A 362 -13.76 6.46 5.82
N ASP A 363 -14.69 5.49 5.91
CA ASP A 363 -15.44 5.03 4.74
C ASP A 363 -16.19 6.20 4.10
N LYS A 364 -16.14 6.28 2.78
CA LYS A 364 -16.67 7.38 1.94
C LYS A 364 -16.02 8.74 2.23
N GLY A 365 -14.90 8.75 2.94
CA GLY A 365 -14.14 9.96 3.20
C GLY A 365 -13.43 10.48 1.96
N VAL A 366 -13.11 11.79 1.99
CA VAL A 366 -12.46 12.50 0.87
C VAL A 366 -11.29 13.31 1.37
N ILE A 367 -10.12 13.07 0.76
CA ILE A 367 -8.96 13.94 0.83
C ILE A 367 -8.87 14.68 -0.50
N ASN A 368 -8.88 16.02 -0.47
CA ASN A 368 -8.75 16.85 -1.65
C ASN A 368 -7.68 17.92 -1.43
N VAL A 369 -6.62 17.89 -2.22
CA VAL A 369 -5.45 18.73 -1.99
C VAL A 369 -4.87 19.29 -3.28
N ASN A 370 -4.25 20.47 -3.23
CA ASN A 370 -3.50 20.95 -4.40
C ASN A 370 -2.22 20.14 -4.56
N LYS A 371 -1.41 20.03 -3.50
CA LYS A 371 -0.20 19.19 -3.51
C LYS A 371 -0.21 18.20 -2.35
N LEU A 372 -0.18 16.92 -2.66
CA LEU A 372 0.07 15.85 -1.70
C LEU A 372 1.55 15.48 -1.78
N ILE A 373 2.31 15.73 -0.71
CA ILE A 373 3.73 15.43 -0.62
C ILE A 373 3.93 14.34 0.43
N SER A 374 4.38 13.18 -0.01
CA SER A 374 4.68 12.03 0.84
C SER A 374 6.18 11.78 0.84
N TYR A 375 6.77 11.74 2.05
CA TYR A 375 8.15 11.28 2.22
C TYR A 375 8.25 9.74 2.25
N ASN A 376 7.13 9.01 2.22
CA ASN A 376 7.09 7.54 2.14
C ASN A 376 7.89 6.79 3.22
N ASP A 377 8.26 7.49 4.30
CA ASP A 377 9.08 7.00 5.42
C ASP A 377 8.44 5.85 6.21
N ALA A 378 7.14 5.65 6.06
CA ALA A 378 6.37 4.63 6.78
C ALA A 378 5.19 4.11 5.98
N LYS A 379 4.85 2.84 6.20
CA LYS A 379 3.65 2.22 5.65
C LYS A 379 2.38 2.87 6.22
N GLY A 380 1.44 3.23 5.35
CA GLY A 380 0.09 3.65 5.71
C GLY A 380 -0.01 5.04 6.32
N GLN A 381 0.80 6.00 5.85
CA GLN A 381 0.64 7.42 6.21
C GLN A 381 -0.77 7.94 5.92
N ILE A 382 -1.43 7.42 4.88
CA ILE A 382 -2.88 7.51 4.65
C ILE A 382 -3.43 6.08 4.62
N SER A 383 -4.41 5.78 5.47
CA SER A 383 -4.95 4.43 5.59
C SER A 383 -6.48 4.40 5.59
N LEU A 384 -7.03 3.38 4.93
CA LEU A 384 -8.44 3.04 4.92
C LEU A 384 -8.64 1.67 5.56
N GLU A 385 -9.07 1.67 6.82
CA GLU A 385 -9.16 0.46 7.64
C GLU A 385 -10.54 -0.22 7.61
N LYS A 386 -11.53 0.39 6.95
CA LYS A 386 -12.86 -0.20 6.84
C LYS A 386 -12.85 -1.35 5.82
N ALA A 387 -13.21 -2.55 6.26
CA ALA A 387 -13.41 -3.70 5.36
C ALA A 387 -14.51 -3.38 4.33
N GLY A 388 -14.21 -3.60 3.06
CA GLY A 388 -15.08 -3.19 1.93
C GLY A 388 -15.26 -1.68 1.82
N GLY A 389 -14.49 -0.86 2.54
CA GLY A 389 -14.62 0.58 2.51
C GLY A 389 -14.11 1.19 1.21
N LEU A 390 -14.60 2.39 0.90
CA LEU A 390 -14.21 3.17 -0.26
C LEU A 390 -13.81 4.58 0.19
N ALA A 391 -12.63 5.07 -0.14
CA ALA A 391 -12.25 6.47 0.12
C ALA A 391 -11.65 7.12 -1.11
N ILE A 392 -11.80 8.44 -1.22
CA ILE A 392 -11.36 9.21 -2.40
C ILE A 392 -10.15 10.08 -2.02
N VAL A 393 -9.08 10.01 -2.80
CA VAL A 393 -7.94 10.92 -2.69
C VAL A 393 -7.77 11.65 -4.02
N LYS A 394 -8.02 12.95 -3.98
CA LYS A 394 -7.86 13.87 -5.12
C LYS A 394 -6.68 14.78 -4.85
N ALA A 395 -5.75 14.84 -5.80
CA ALA A 395 -4.61 15.74 -5.75
C ALA A 395 -4.38 16.37 -7.13
N ASP A 396 -4.20 17.69 -7.19
CA ASP A 396 -3.72 18.31 -8.43
C ASP A 396 -2.28 17.84 -8.73
N GLU A 397 -1.46 17.69 -7.70
CA GLU A 397 -0.14 17.07 -7.78
C GLU A 397 0.08 16.09 -6.62
N PHE A 398 0.44 14.84 -6.95
CA PHE A 398 0.98 13.89 -5.98
C PHE A 398 2.50 13.80 -6.15
N HIS A 399 3.25 14.00 -5.07
CA HIS A 399 4.71 13.95 -5.02
C HIS A 399 5.14 12.86 -4.05
N ASN A 400 5.82 11.85 -4.56
CA ASN A 400 6.52 10.84 -3.78
C ASN A 400 8.02 11.17 -3.70
N ASP A 401 8.69 10.72 -2.65
CA ASP A 401 10.10 10.99 -2.33
C ASP A 401 11.13 10.45 -3.35
N GLY A 402 10.69 9.67 -4.33
CA GLY A 402 11.55 8.97 -5.28
C GLY A 402 11.62 7.47 -5.03
N ALA A 403 11.12 7.00 -3.88
CA ALA A 403 11.03 5.57 -3.60
C ALA A 403 10.04 4.89 -4.55
N GLU A 404 10.46 3.79 -5.14
CA GLU A 404 9.65 3.14 -6.17
C GLU A 404 8.50 2.32 -5.58
N ASN A 405 8.72 1.71 -4.40
CA ASN A 405 7.64 1.12 -3.62
C ASN A 405 6.94 2.21 -2.79
N ILE A 406 5.71 2.57 -3.17
CA ILE A 406 4.93 3.60 -2.48
C ILE A 406 4.05 2.92 -1.44
N GLN A 407 4.50 2.97 -0.19
CA GLN A 407 3.81 2.43 0.99
C GLN A 407 3.00 3.48 1.75
N ALA A 408 3.07 4.75 1.33
CA ALA A 408 2.36 5.87 1.95
C ALA A 408 0.84 5.65 2.05
N PHE A 409 0.26 4.88 1.12
CA PHE A 409 -1.15 4.48 1.15
C PHE A 409 -1.29 3.03 1.62
N ASP A 410 -2.23 2.77 2.52
CA ASP A 410 -2.54 1.41 2.96
C ASP A 410 -4.04 1.11 2.99
N THR A 411 -4.38 -0.12 2.61
CA THR A 411 -5.73 -0.67 2.63
C THR A 411 -5.67 -2.02 3.35
N PRO A 412 -5.36 -2.04 4.65
CA PRO A 412 -5.07 -3.28 5.36
C PRO A 412 -6.31 -4.18 5.46
N ALA A 413 -7.51 -3.58 5.38
CA ALA A 413 -8.76 -4.31 5.40
C ALA A 413 -9.12 -4.88 4.03
N GLU A 414 -9.67 -6.09 4.03
CA GLU A 414 -10.08 -6.77 2.80
C GLU A 414 -11.20 -6.03 2.09
N GLY A 415 -11.09 -5.90 0.77
CA GLY A 415 -12.05 -5.17 -0.06
C GLY A 415 -11.95 -3.65 0.04
N ALA A 416 -11.17 -3.10 0.98
CA ALA A 416 -10.93 -1.65 1.06
C ALA A 416 -10.27 -1.16 -0.23
N THR A 417 -10.68 0.01 -0.71
CA THR A 417 -10.23 0.57 -1.98
C THR A 417 -10.14 2.08 -1.93
N PHE A 418 -9.04 2.64 -2.43
CA PHE A 418 -8.96 4.05 -2.74
C PHE A 418 -9.40 4.33 -4.18
N LEU A 419 -10.07 5.46 -4.39
CA LEU A 419 -10.22 6.06 -5.72
C LEU A 419 -9.23 7.22 -5.82
N PHE A 420 -8.25 7.10 -6.69
CA PHE A 420 -7.23 8.13 -6.91
C PHE A 420 -7.59 8.99 -8.11
N GLN A 421 -7.55 10.30 -7.90
CA GLN A 421 -7.61 11.30 -8.96
C GLN A 421 -6.37 12.19 -8.81
N PHE A 422 -5.28 11.83 -9.49
CA PHE A 422 -4.05 12.62 -9.51
C PHE A 422 -3.91 13.28 -10.88
N THR A 423 -4.04 14.60 -10.95
CA THR A 423 -3.90 15.33 -12.22
C THR A 423 -2.46 15.25 -12.74
N LYS A 424 -1.49 15.34 -11.82
CA LYS A 424 -0.09 15.01 -12.06
C LYS A 424 0.42 14.15 -10.91
N CYS A 425 1.33 13.24 -11.21
CA CYS A 425 2.03 12.46 -10.21
C CYS A 425 3.54 12.47 -10.50
N PHE A 426 4.34 12.51 -9.44
CA PHE A 426 5.78 12.59 -9.49
C PHE A 426 6.40 11.51 -8.61
N ASN A 427 7.42 10.83 -9.12
CA ASN A 427 8.32 10.00 -8.32
C ASN A 427 9.70 10.67 -8.28
N GLY A 428 10.04 11.29 -7.15
CA GLY A 428 11.16 12.23 -7.09
C GLY A 428 10.89 13.43 -8.00
N GLU A 429 11.84 13.77 -8.86
CA GLU A 429 11.69 14.87 -9.83
C GLU A 429 10.97 14.45 -11.13
N ASN A 430 10.78 13.14 -11.34
CA ASN A 430 10.23 12.60 -12.58
C ASN A 430 8.71 12.60 -12.57
N GLN A 431 8.09 13.25 -13.55
CA GLN A 431 6.65 13.17 -13.74
C GLN A 431 6.26 11.81 -14.34
N ILE A 432 5.29 11.16 -13.72
CA ILE A 432 4.71 9.89 -14.17
C ILE A 432 3.36 10.18 -14.88
N PRO A 433 3.03 9.52 -15.99
CA PRO A 433 1.83 9.83 -16.77
C PRO A 433 0.50 9.60 -16.04
N THR A 434 0.41 8.57 -15.19
CA THR A 434 -0.80 8.21 -14.46
C THR A 434 -0.47 7.52 -13.13
N ALA A 435 -1.39 7.59 -12.16
CA ALA A 435 -1.26 6.88 -10.90
C ALA A 435 -1.17 5.34 -11.07
N GLU A 436 -1.74 4.79 -12.16
CA GLU A 436 -1.65 3.36 -12.48
C GLU A 436 -0.23 2.90 -12.86
N ASP A 437 0.62 3.86 -13.20
CA ASP A 437 2.05 3.70 -13.47
C ASP A 437 2.89 3.90 -12.20
N LEU A 438 2.28 3.98 -11.01
CA LEU A 438 2.97 3.98 -9.74
C LEU A 438 2.80 2.64 -9.04
N ASP A 439 3.86 2.13 -8.41
CA ASP A 439 3.77 0.93 -7.57
C ASP A 439 3.30 1.29 -6.16
N ILE A 440 2.00 1.53 -6.04
CA ILE A 440 1.33 1.86 -4.77
C ILE A 440 0.90 0.58 -4.07
N ALA A 441 1.35 0.35 -2.84
CA ALA A 441 1.06 -0.84 -2.04
C ALA A 441 -0.45 -1.07 -1.78
N ALA A 442 -1.23 0.01 -1.66
CA ALA A 442 -2.67 -0.07 -1.45
C ALA A 442 -3.42 -0.64 -2.67
N SER A 443 -4.65 -1.09 -2.41
CA SER A 443 -5.66 -1.34 -3.43
C SER A 443 -6.29 -0.02 -3.87
N TYR A 444 -6.29 0.23 -5.18
CA TYR A 444 -6.87 1.44 -5.72
C TYR A 444 -7.49 1.23 -7.10
N LEU A 445 -8.29 2.21 -7.50
CA LEU A 445 -8.75 2.42 -8.87
C LEU A 445 -8.52 3.88 -9.26
N ASP A 446 -8.34 4.10 -10.56
CA ASP A 446 -8.42 5.45 -11.13
C ASP A 446 -9.86 5.95 -11.02
N TYR A 447 -10.06 7.10 -10.38
CA TYR A 447 -11.37 7.68 -10.09
C TYR A 447 -12.14 8.00 -11.37
N ASP A 448 -11.50 8.58 -12.38
CA ASP A 448 -12.16 9.01 -13.63
C ASP A 448 -12.48 7.84 -14.56
N LYS A 449 -11.72 6.74 -14.47
CA LYS A 449 -12.04 5.49 -15.19
C LYS A 449 -13.08 4.64 -14.48
N ALA A 450 -13.08 4.67 -13.14
CA ALA A 450 -14.04 3.89 -12.34
C ALA A 450 -15.42 4.56 -12.26
N THR A 451 -15.48 5.89 -12.38
CA THR A 451 -16.69 6.71 -12.23
C THR A 451 -17.00 7.52 -13.50
N THR A 452 -18.07 8.32 -13.47
CA THR A 452 -18.34 9.35 -14.50
C THR A 452 -17.63 10.68 -14.22
N GLY A 453 -16.73 10.73 -13.24
CA GLY A 453 -16.08 11.95 -12.74
C GLY A 453 -16.86 12.67 -11.63
N ASP A 454 -18.16 12.39 -11.48
CA ASP A 454 -19.05 13.20 -10.65
C ASP A 454 -19.38 12.65 -9.26
N LEU A 455 -18.80 11.51 -8.86
CA LEU A 455 -19.16 10.76 -7.64
C LEU A 455 -19.22 11.61 -6.36
N VAL A 456 -18.34 12.60 -6.21
CA VAL A 456 -18.34 13.51 -5.06
C VAL A 456 -18.40 14.97 -5.47
N LYS A 457 -19.20 15.77 -4.74
CA LYS A 457 -19.26 17.24 -4.86
C LYS A 457 -18.76 17.90 -3.59
N LEU A 458 -17.97 18.94 -3.77
CA LEU A 458 -17.50 19.78 -2.67
C LEU A 458 -18.68 20.58 -2.09
N LYS A 459 -18.84 20.51 -0.77
CA LYS A 459 -19.67 21.43 0.02
C LYS A 459 -18.79 22.55 0.54
N ASP A 460 -18.99 23.74 -0.02
CA ASP A 460 -18.27 24.98 0.32
C ASP A 460 -19.29 26.09 0.57
N ALA A 461 -19.95 26.01 1.74
CA ALA A 461 -20.88 27.03 2.23
C ALA A 461 -20.16 27.93 3.25
N ASP A 462 -20.26 29.24 3.09
CA ASP A 462 -19.49 30.30 3.76
C ASP A 462 -19.43 30.17 5.30
N ASN A 463 -18.53 29.31 5.80
CA ASN A 463 -18.30 29.00 7.22
C ASN A 463 -19.45 28.25 7.93
N GLU A 464 -20.34 27.58 7.21
CA GLU A 464 -21.45 26.82 7.81
C GLU A 464 -21.28 25.31 7.65
N HIS A 465 -20.92 24.85 6.45
CA HIS A 465 -20.64 23.44 6.16
C HIS A 465 -19.52 23.32 5.15
N TYR A 466 -18.41 22.71 5.58
CA TYR A 466 -17.31 22.26 4.73
C TYR A 466 -17.33 20.74 4.67
N GLY A 467 -17.05 20.16 3.50
CA GLY A 467 -16.95 18.71 3.35
C GLY A 467 -17.23 18.25 1.92
N TYR A 468 -17.58 16.98 1.76
CA TYR A 468 -18.01 16.43 0.48
C TYR A 468 -19.32 15.69 0.64
N GLU A 469 -20.11 15.66 -0.42
CA GLU A 469 -21.24 14.74 -0.55
C GLU A 469 -21.02 13.78 -1.70
N LEU A 470 -21.45 12.55 -1.49
CA LEU A 470 -21.66 11.61 -2.58
C LEU A 470 -22.88 12.05 -3.38
N THR A 471 -22.72 12.17 -4.69
CA THR A 471 -23.79 12.60 -5.62
C THR A 471 -24.52 11.43 -6.26
N ALA A 472 -23.92 10.24 -6.18
CA ALA A 472 -24.42 9.00 -6.75
C ALA A 472 -24.24 7.85 -5.75
N THR A 473 -25.01 6.78 -5.94
CA THR A 473 -24.82 5.56 -5.16
C THR A 473 -23.51 4.90 -5.53
N THR A 474 -22.79 4.34 -4.54
CA THR A 474 -21.54 3.63 -4.78
C THR A 474 -21.76 2.21 -5.32
N GLU A 475 -23.00 1.80 -5.57
CA GLU A 475 -23.37 0.44 -6.00
C GLU A 475 -22.73 0.05 -7.34
N SER A 476 -22.63 0.99 -8.28
CA SER A 476 -21.94 0.74 -9.57
C SER A 476 -20.42 0.60 -9.40
N LEU A 477 -19.87 1.11 -8.29
CA LEU A 477 -18.48 0.91 -7.95
C LEU A 477 -18.29 -0.47 -7.36
N SER A 478 -19.21 -1.01 -6.55
CA SER A 478 -19.15 -2.36 -5.92
C SER A 478 -19.03 -3.58 -6.88
N ILE A 479 -18.81 -3.36 -8.18
CA ILE A 479 -18.64 -4.41 -9.19
C ILE A 479 -17.46 -4.17 -10.14
N LYS A 480 -16.59 -3.18 -9.86
CA LYS A 480 -15.43 -2.86 -10.72
C LYS A 480 -14.22 -3.76 -10.36
N PRO A 481 -13.62 -4.47 -11.33
CA PRO A 481 -12.42 -5.28 -11.07
C PRO A 481 -11.23 -4.43 -10.62
N LYS A 482 -10.45 -4.93 -9.66
CA LYS A 482 -9.19 -4.35 -9.17
C LYS A 482 -8.21 -5.44 -8.74
N LEU A 483 -6.93 -5.11 -8.72
CA LEU A 483 -5.89 -5.99 -8.20
C LEU A 483 -5.58 -5.64 -6.73
N ASP A 484 -5.75 -6.63 -5.86
CA ASP A 484 -5.27 -6.56 -4.48
C ASP A 484 -3.91 -7.26 -4.41
N LEU A 485 -2.85 -6.54 -4.01
CA LEU A 485 -1.57 -7.13 -3.65
C LEU A 485 -1.70 -7.75 -2.25
N PHE A 486 -1.56 -9.07 -2.14
CA PHE A 486 -1.67 -9.79 -0.88
C PHE A 486 -0.32 -9.95 -0.20
N SER A 487 0.68 -10.39 -0.96
CA SER A 487 2.00 -10.69 -0.46
C SER A 487 3.06 -10.50 -1.56
N ALA A 488 4.25 -10.07 -1.18
CA ALA A 488 5.41 -9.97 -2.05
C ALA A 488 6.66 -10.47 -1.31
N ALA A 489 7.49 -11.26 -1.99
CA ALA A 489 8.83 -11.64 -1.55
C ALA A 489 9.88 -10.81 -2.31
N GLY A 490 11.06 -10.59 -1.74
CA GLY A 490 12.15 -9.93 -2.49
C GLY A 490 11.92 -8.43 -2.74
N VAL A 491 11.33 -7.73 -1.77
CA VAL A 491 11.21 -6.26 -1.76
C VAL A 491 12.54 -5.54 -1.45
N THR A 492 13.61 -6.31 -1.18
CA THR A 492 14.99 -5.85 -1.03
C THR A 492 15.85 -6.45 -2.13
N GLU A 493 16.98 -5.82 -2.44
CA GLU A 493 17.89 -6.27 -3.50
C GLU A 493 18.21 -7.78 -3.41
N ASN A 494 17.98 -8.49 -4.51
CA ASN A 494 18.30 -9.91 -4.67
C ASN A 494 19.23 -10.10 -5.87
N THR A 495 20.17 -11.05 -5.77
CA THR A 495 21.05 -11.47 -6.87
C THR A 495 20.35 -12.48 -7.81
N LEU A 496 19.37 -13.21 -7.29
CA LEU A 496 18.59 -14.21 -8.01
C LEU A 496 17.36 -13.60 -8.69
N SER A 497 17.08 -14.06 -9.90
CA SER A 497 15.94 -13.69 -10.73
C SER A 497 14.98 -14.88 -10.84
N ALA A 498 13.74 -14.72 -10.39
CA ALA A 498 12.70 -15.74 -10.57
C ALA A 498 12.34 -15.86 -12.05
N THR A 499 12.46 -17.07 -12.59
CA THR A 499 12.31 -17.34 -14.02
C THR A 499 10.93 -17.87 -14.39
N SER A 500 10.38 -18.76 -13.57
CA SER A 500 9.06 -19.38 -13.74
C SER A 500 8.42 -19.69 -12.40
N ILE A 501 7.09 -19.87 -12.41
CA ILE A 501 6.31 -20.27 -11.23
C ILE A 501 5.19 -21.21 -11.66
N GLN A 502 5.01 -22.31 -10.94
CA GLN A 502 3.96 -23.31 -11.17
C GLN A 502 3.18 -23.59 -9.89
N ALA A 503 1.89 -23.88 -10.03
CA ALA A 503 1.02 -24.25 -8.93
C ALA A 503 0.59 -25.72 -9.06
N ALA A 504 0.91 -26.54 -8.07
CA ALA A 504 0.53 -27.96 -8.01
C ALA A 504 0.64 -28.46 -6.57
N ASN A 505 -0.01 -29.59 -6.23
CA ASN A 505 0.14 -30.23 -4.92
C ASN A 505 -0.09 -29.28 -3.72
N ASP A 506 -1.00 -28.30 -3.86
CA ASP A 506 -1.25 -27.22 -2.89
C ASP A 506 -0.03 -26.32 -2.56
N LYS A 507 0.99 -26.32 -3.43
CA LYS A 507 2.23 -25.55 -3.35
C LYS A 507 2.46 -24.68 -4.59
N LEU A 508 3.39 -23.75 -4.45
CA LEU A 508 3.98 -22.93 -5.50
C LEU A 508 5.44 -23.34 -5.68
N TYR A 509 5.82 -23.72 -6.90
CA TYR A 509 7.17 -24.11 -7.26
C TYR A 509 7.79 -23.01 -8.10
N VAL A 510 8.94 -22.49 -7.67
CA VAL A 510 9.56 -21.32 -8.30
C VAL A 510 10.98 -21.67 -8.72
N THR A 511 11.36 -21.26 -9.92
CA THR A 511 12.69 -21.48 -10.47
C THR A 511 13.47 -20.18 -10.53
N TYR A 512 14.79 -20.26 -10.37
CA TYR A 512 15.68 -19.10 -10.33
C TYR A 512 16.94 -19.29 -11.16
N HIS A 513 17.47 -18.16 -11.62
CA HIS A 513 18.81 -18.03 -12.18
C HIS A 513 19.46 -16.71 -11.73
N THR A 514 20.75 -16.52 -11.96
CA THR A 514 21.42 -15.22 -11.79
C THR A 514 21.25 -14.35 -13.03
N GLN A 515 20.85 -13.08 -12.86
CA GLN A 515 20.75 -12.15 -13.98
C GLN A 515 22.15 -11.67 -14.42
N GLY A 516 22.55 -12.01 -15.65
CA GLY A 516 23.80 -11.56 -16.28
C GLY A 516 24.69 -12.72 -16.76
N ASN A 517 25.40 -12.52 -17.88
CA ASN A 517 26.27 -13.52 -18.53
C ASN A 517 27.62 -13.72 -17.83
N ASP A 518 27.75 -13.43 -16.53
CA ASP A 518 29.02 -13.65 -15.84
C ASP A 518 29.26 -15.16 -15.68
N LYS A 519 30.08 -15.68 -16.59
CA LYS A 519 30.51 -17.08 -16.62
C LYS A 519 31.35 -17.50 -15.39
N ASN A 520 31.58 -16.60 -14.44
CA ASN A 520 32.23 -16.90 -13.17
C ASN A 520 31.22 -17.11 -12.02
N HIS A 521 29.93 -16.80 -12.22
CA HIS A 521 28.89 -16.85 -11.18
C HIS A 521 27.53 -17.31 -11.74
N MET A 522 27.43 -18.52 -12.32
CA MET A 522 26.09 -19.12 -12.50
C MET A 522 25.54 -19.41 -11.11
N GLY A 523 24.40 -18.81 -10.79
CA GLY A 523 23.64 -19.08 -9.59
C GLY A 523 22.16 -19.29 -9.94
N GLY A 524 21.34 -19.53 -8.92
CA GLY A 524 19.94 -19.89 -9.10
C GLY A 524 19.55 -21.03 -8.18
N GLY A 525 18.41 -21.65 -8.46
CA GLY A 525 17.86 -22.67 -7.58
C GLY A 525 16.38 -22.89 -7.76
N LEU A 526 15.83 -23.66 -6.81
CA LEU A 526 14.44 -24.06 -6.76
C LEU A 526 13.87 -23.67 -5.40
N GLU A 527 12.64 -23.18 -5.40
CA GLU A 527 11.89 -22.91 -4.18
C GLU A 527 10.53 -23.58 -4.21
N VAL A 528 10.08 -23.96 -3.01
CA VAL A 528 8.71 -24.38 -2.74
C VAL A 528 8.14 -23.44 -1.70
N ALA A 529 6.97 -22.90 -2.00
CA ALA A 529 6.21 -22.05 -1.11
C ALA A 529 4.76 -22.50 -1.05
N HIS A 530 4.02 -22.00 -0.07
CA HIS A 530 2.56 -22.12 -0.05
C HIS A 530 1.92 -20.83 0.42
N ILE A 531 0.63 -20.73 0.19
CA ILE A 531 -0.20 -19.65 0.71
C ILE A 531 -0.96 -20.22 1.90
N ASP A 532 -0.71 -19.69 3.09
CA ASP A 532 -1.51 -19.94 4.30
C ASP A 532 -2.25 -18.66 4.69
N GLY A 533 -3.58 -18.72 4.65
CA GLY A 533 -4.44 -17.55 4.80
C GLY A 533 -4.09 -16.43 3.80
N LYS A 534 -3.47 -15.37 4.29
CA LYS A 534 -3.09 -14.16 3.49
C LYS A 534 -1.58 -13.97 3.43
N SER A 535 -0.82 -15.02 3.69
CA SER A 535 0.63 -14.98 3.76
C SER A 535 1.26 -15.97 2.79
N LEU A 536 2.24 -15.50 2.01
CA LEU A 536 3.15 -16.38 1.28
C LEU A 536 4.19 -16.91 2.28
N ILE A 537 4.31 -18.23 2.37
CA ILE A 537 5.25 -18.91 3.26
C ILE A 537 6.21 -19.71 2.39
N LEU A 538 7.51 -19.42 2.52
CA LEU A 538 8.56 -20.22 1.91
C LEU A 538 8.76 -21.50 2.72
N ASP A 539 8.59 -22.66 2.10
CA ASP A 539 8.78 -23.97 2.73
C ASP A 539 10.21 -24.46 2.57
N GLU A 540 10.72 -24.42 1.35
CA GLU A 540 12.03 -24.95 0.99
C GLU A 540 12.70 -24.11 -0.08
N ALA A 541 14.04 -24.04 -0.02
CA ALA A 541 14.86 -23.42 -1.06
C ALA A 541 16.18 -24.16 -1.19
N VAL A 542 16.51 -24.56 -2.41
CA VAL A 542 17.66 -25.40 -2.71
C VAL A 542 18.40 -24.94 -3.96
N THR A 543 19.70 -25.21 -4.01
CA THR A 543 20.57 -24.98 -5.18
C THR A 543 21.57 -26.12 -5.35
N ALA A 544 22.29 -26.15 -6.47
CA ALA A 544 23.37 -27.10 -6.70
C ALA A 544 24.74 -26.45 -6.48
N GLN A 545 25.73 -27.24 -6.08
CA GLN A 545 27.11 -26.78 -5.94
C GLN A 545 27.63 -26.24 -7.29
N GLY A 546 28.13 -25.00 -7.27
CA GLY A 546 28.63 -24.33 -8.48
C GLY A 546 27.55 -23.66 -9.34
N GLY A 547 26.30 -23.60 -8.85
CA GLY A 547 25.19 -22.92 -9.51
C GLY A 547 24.18 -23.86 -10.15
N LEU A 548 22.94 -23.40 -10.25
CA LEU A 548 21.84 -24.07 -10.95
C LEU A 548 21.00 -23.00 -11.66
N ASP A 549 21.26 -22.79 -12.96
CA ASP A 549 20.49 -21.86 -13.79
C ASP A 549 19.25 -22.58 -14.31
N VAL A 550 18.07 -22.16 -13.86
CA VAL A 550 16.81 -22.83 -14.22
C VAL A 550 15.91 -21.84 -14.94
N ASN A 551 15.63 -22.10 -16.21
CA ASN A 551 14.77 -21.24 -17.03
C ASN A 551 13.28 -21.52 -16.84
N TYR A 552 12.92 -22.78 -16.60
CA TYR A 552 11.54 -23.21 -16.46
C TYR A 552 11.43 -24.52 -15.68
N GLY A 553 10.31 -24.70 -14.98
CA GLY A 553 9.96 -25.99 -14.39
C GLY A 553 8.48 -26.33 -14.54
N MET A 554 8.17 -27.62 -14.44
CA MET A 554 6.82 -28.20 -14.51
C MET A 554 6.63 -29.30 -13.47
N ILE A 555 5.39 -29.53 -13.05
CA ILE A 555 5.05 -30.60 -12.12
C ILE A 555 4.26 -31.69 -12.85
N ASP A 556 4.69 -32.94 -12.71
CA ASP A 556 3.95 -34.12 -13.16
C ASP A 556 3.97 -35.17 -12.04
N GLY A 557 2.82 -35.34 -11.38
CA GLY A 557 2.68 -36.21 -10.21
C GLY A 557 3.61 -35.81 -9.05
N SER A 558 4.45 -36.75 -8.62
CA SER A 558 5.40 -36.58 -7.52
C SER A 558 6.76 -36.04 -7.96
N ARG A 559 6.87 -35.38 -9.12
CA ARG A 559 8.15 -34.90 -9.64
C ARG A 559 8.10 -33.46 -10.09
N PHE A 560 9.14 -32.72 -9.74
CA PHE A 560 9.42 -31.38 -10.24
C PHE A 560 10.48 -31.44 -11.32
N TYR A 561 10.06 -31.33 -12.58
CA TYR A 561 10.94 -31.33 -13.75
C TYR A 561 11.43 -29.93 -14.06
N VAL A 562 12.68 -29.82 -14.51
CA VAL A 562 13.35 -28.55 -14.78
C VAL A 562 14.08 -28.58 -16.12
N ALA A 563 13.99 -27.46 -16.85
CA ALA A 563 14.88 -27.12 -17.95
C ALA A 563 15.96 -26.21 -17.38
N ALA A 564 17.18 -26.72 -17.30
CA ALA A 564 18.26 -26.08 -16.55
C ALA A 564 19.63 -26.30 -17.19
N THR A 565 20.57 -25.45 -16.80
CA THR A 565 21.95 -25.44 -17.28
C THR A 565 22.91 -25.31 -16.09
N THR A 566 24.02 -26.05 -16.11
CA THR A 566 25.12 -25.91 -15.13
C THR A 566 26.48 -25.97 -15.84
N TYR A 567 27.53 -25.40 -15.24
CA TYR A 567 28.90 -25.53 -15.78
C TYR A 567 29.38 -26.98 -15.88
N LYS A 568 28.90 -27.84 -14.98
CA LYS A 568 29.37 -29.22 -14.88
C LYS A 568 28.73 -30.12 -15.93
N GLU A 569 27.45 -29.92 -16.21
CA GLU A 569 26.65 -30.83 -17.03
C GLU A 569 26.16 -30.21 -18.35
N GLY A 570 26.33 -28.90 -18.55
CA GLY A 570 25.72 -28.17 -19.67
C GLY A 570 24.20 -28.10 -19.52
N ALA A 571 23.49 -27.95 -20.63
CA ALA A 571 22.02 -27.97 -20.64
C ALA A 571 21.46 -29.39 -20.45
N PHE A 572 20.42 -29.52 -19.64
CA PHE A 572 19.79 -30.79 -19.31
C PHE A 572 18.28 -30.68 -19.05
N LEU A 573 17.61 -31.83 -19.17
CA LEU A 573 16.33 -32.08 -18.50
C LEU A 573 16.65 -32.72 -17.14
N GLY A 574 16.08 -32.20 -16.06
CA GLY A 574 16.26 -32.78 -14.73
C GLY A 574 14.95 -32.93 -13.98
N TYR A 575 14.94 -33.70 -12.90
CA TYR A 575 13.83 -33.72 -11.96
C TYR A 575 14.26 -33.95 -10.52
N VAL A 576 13.46 -33.41 -9.60
CA VAL A 576 13.52 -33.68 -8.16
C VAL A 576 12.26 -34.48 -7.78
N GLU A 577 12.45 -35.55 -7.00
CA GLU A 577 11.33 -36.28 -6.41
C GLU A 577 10.70 -35.45 -5.30
N LEU A 578 9.37 -35.47 -5.23
CA LEU A 578 8.58 -34.71 -4.27
C LEU A 578 7.93 -35.66 -3.26
N ALA A 579 8.14 -35.37 -1.98
CA ALA A 579 7.44 -36.03 -0.88
C ALA A 579 6.51 -35.01 -0.20
N ASN A 580 5.20 -35.25 -0.25
CA ASN A 580 4.17 -34.30 0.24
C ASN A 580 4.31 -32.89 -0.37
N GLY A 581 4.65 -32.83 -1.65
CA GLY A 581 4.85 -31.57 -2.38
C GLY A 581 6.19 -30.86 -2.09
N LEU A 582 7.03 -31.38 -1.20
CA LEU A 582 8.33 -30.82 -0.84
C LEU A 582 9.47 -31.56 -1.55
N MET A 583 10.56 -30.86 -1.84
CA MET A 583 11.77 -31.42 -2.45
C MET A 583 12.63 -32.17 -1.43
N GLY A 584 12.66 -31.78 -0.15
CA GLY A 584 13.54 -32.39 0.86
C GLY A 584 15.05 -32.23 0.55
N LYS A 585 15.92 -33.02 1.21
CA LYS A 585 17.37 -33.11 0.87
C LYS A 585 17.63 -34.02 -0.33
N SER A 586 16.81 -33.84 -1.37
CA SER A 586 16.81 -34.73 -2.53
C SER A 586 17.97 -34.43 -3.47
N LYS A 587 18.27 -35.41 -4.32
CA LYS A 587 19.17 -35.24 -5.45
C LYS A 587 18.37 -34.76 -6.64
N LEU A 588 18.94 -33.86 -7.43
CA LEU A 588 18.44 -33.54 -8.75
C LEU A 588 18.95 -34.62 -9.70
N VAL A 589 18.05 -35.45 -10.22
CA VAL A 589 18.39 -36.41 -11.28
C VAL A 589 18.44 -35.63 -12.58
N THR A 590 19.54 -35.75 -13.32
CA THR A 590 19.76 -34.98 -14.54
C THR A 590 20.02 -35.88 -15.74
N TYR A 591 19.58 -35.41 -16.90
CA TYR A 591 19.79 -36.01 -18.21
C TYR A 591 20.46 -34.98 -19.13
N PRO A 592 21.80 -34.86 -19.08
CA PRO A 592 22.56 -33.91 -19.89
C PRO A 592 22.42 -34.17 -21.39
N ILE A 593 22.32 -33.09 -22.16
CA ILE A 593 22.30 -33.20 -23.64
C ILE A 593 23.65 -33.70 -24.14
N ASP A 594 24.74 -33.09 -23.67
CA ASP A 594 26.11 -33.54 -23.97
C ASP A 594 26.99 -33.33 -22.73
N LYS A 595 27.12 -34.41 -21.96
CA LYS A 595 27.97 -34.41 -20.77
C LYS A 595 29.46 -34.31 -21.09
N THR A 596 29.88 -34.71 -22.30
CA THR A 596 31.29 -34.69 -22.69
C THR A 596 31.75 -33.29 -23.11
N ASN A 597 30.80 -32.45 -23.52
CA ASN A 597 31.02 -31.05 -23.85
C ASN A 597 29.96 -30.14 -23.21
N PRO A 598 30.05 -29.89 -21.88
CA PRO A 598 29.09 -29.04 -21.16
C PRO A 598 29.09 -27.57 -21.63
N ASN A 599 30.09 -27.16 -22.42
CA ASN A 599 30.22 -25.82 -22.98
C ASN A 599 29.86 -25.74 -24.48
N ASN A 600 29.01 -26.66 -24.95
CA ASN A 600 28.56 -26.73 -26.34
C ASN A 600 27.67 -25.55 -26.81
N GLY A 601 27.34 -24.61 -25.91
CA GLY A 601 26.51 -23.45 -26.22
C GLY A 601 25.01 -23.75 -26.37
N ILE A 602 24.57 -24.95 -25.98
CA ILE A 602 23.15 -25.28 -25.85
C ILE A 602 22.64 -24.71 -24.53
N ASP A 603 21.46 -24.10 -24.57
CA ASP A 603 20.72 -23.66 -23.40
C ASP A 603 19.33 -24.31 -23.36
N ALA A 604 18.90 -24.71 -22.17
CA ALA A 604 17.61 -25.34 -21.92
C ALA A 604 16.56 -24.28 -21.57
N ASN A 605 15.51 -24.15 -22.39
CA ASN A 605 14.56 -23.05 -22.26
C ASN A 605 13.29 -23.45 -21.51
N SER A 606 12.65 -24.55 -21.91
CA SER A 606 11.39 -25.03 -21.31
C SER A 606 11.21 -26.53 -21.50
N VAL A 607 10.32 -27.12 -20.70
CA VAL A 607 10.05 -28.55 -20.73
C VAL A 607 8.56 -28.80 -20.56
N VAL A 608 8.03 -29.78 -21.29
CA VAL A 608 6.65 -30.26 -21.14
C VAL A 608 6.60 -31.78 -21.25
N LYS A 609 5.61 -32.40 -20.61
CA LYS A 609 5.23 -33.79 -20.90
C LYS A 609 4.18 -33.79 -22.01
N TYR A 610 4.45 -34.54 -23.07
CA TYR A 610 3.54 -34.72 -24.18
C TYR A 610 3.38 -36.21 -24.45
N LYS A 611 2.14 -36.69 -24.30
CA LYS A 611 1.83 -38.14 -24.22
C LYS A 611 2.70 -38.75 -23.10
N ASP A 612 3.38 -39.87 -23.36
CA ASP A 612 4.24 -40.52 -22.38
C ASP A 612 5.69 -40.00 -22.38
N ASN A 613 6.00 -38.97 -23.18
CA ASN A 613 7.37 -38.52 -23.42
C ASN A 613 7.57 -37.10 -22.87
N PHE A 614 8.82 -36.68 -22.74
CA PHE A 614 9.18 -35.34 -22.29
C PHE A 614 9.90 -34.60 -23.42
N VAL A 615 9.44 -33.38 -23.70
CA VAL A 615 10.01 -32.54 -24.74
C VAL A 615 10.69 -31.36 -24.08
N LEU A 616 12.01 -31.28 -24.23
CA LEU A 616 12.83 -30.16 -23.79
C LEU A 616 13.11 -29.23 -24.99
N ALA A 617 12.68 -27.99 -24.88
CA ALA A 617 13.01 -26.93 -25.82
C ALA A 617 14.39 -26.35 -25.51
N THR A 618 15.18 -26.08 -26.55
CA THR A 618 16.52 -25.49 -26.44
C THR A 618 16.72 -24.41 -27.49
N ASN A 619 17.80 -23.65 -27.33
CA ASN A 619 18.26 -22.70 -28.36
C ASN A 619 18.77 -23.37 -29.65
N LYS A 620 18.69 -24.71 -29.77
CA LYS A 620 19.08 -25.52 -30.92
C LYS A 620 17.99 -26.50 -31.40
N GLY A 621 16.75 -26.33 -30.96
CA GLY A 621 15.63 -27.20 -31.34
C GLY A 621 14.98 -27.92 -30.16
N TYR A 622 14.52 -29.14 -30.40
CA TYR A 622 13.81 -29.97 -29.42
C TYR A 622 14.64 -31.20 -29.05
N GLN A 623 14.51 -31.66 -27.80
CA GLN A 623 15.03 -32.94 -27.33
C GLN A 623 13.88 -33.75 -26.77
N VAL A 624 13.56 -34.87 -27.41
CA VAL A 624 12.47 -35.76 -26.99
C VAL A 624 13.04 -36.92 -26.18
N TYR A 625 12.70 -36.99 -24.90
CA TYR A 625 13.05 -38.08 -24.00
C TYR A 625 11.88 -39.04 -23.85
N ASN A 626 12.16 -40.34 -23.98
CA ASN A 626 11.12 -41.34 -23.76
C ASN A 626 10.73 -41.46 -22.28
N SER A 627 9.58 -42.09 -22.01
CA SER A 627 9.02 -42.24 -20.65
C SER A 627 9.98 -42.84 -19.62
N THR A 628 10.91 -43.69 -20.07
CA THR A 628 11.91 -44.36 -19.23
C THR A 628 13.25 -43.63 -19.17
N PHE A 629 13.41 -42.50 -19.87
CA PHE A 629 14.65 -41.74 -20.00
C PHE A 629 15.85 -42.59 -20.45
N THR A 630 15.62 -43.59 -21.30
CA THR A 630 16.66 -44.45 -21.87
C THR A 630 17.13 -43.95 -23.24
N LEU A 631 16.25 -43.21 -23.93
CA LEU A 631 16.50 -42.68 -25.27
C LEU A 631 16.14 -41.19 -25.32
N ARG A 632 16.99 -40.43 -26.02
CA ARG A 632 16.75 -39.04 -26.39
C ARG A 632 16.88 -38.88 -27.89
N THR A 633 15.87 -38.30 -28.54
CA THR A 633 15.90 -37.98 -29.96
C THR A 633 16.04 -36.46 -30.14
N PRO A 634 17.15 -35.98 -30.74
CA PRO A 634 17.30 -34.57 -31.09
C PRO A 634 16.52 -34.22 -32.36
N HIS A 635 15.77 -33.12 -32.32
CA HIS A 635 15.14 -32.50 -33.49
C HIS A 635 15.73 -31.09 -33.63
N LEU A 636 16.81 -30.98 -34.40
CA LEU A 636 17.60 -29.76 -34.50
C LEU A 636 16.92 -28.73 -35.40
N THR A 637 16.96 -27.47 -34.96
CA THR A 637 16.50 -26.31 -35.72
C THR A 637 17.60 -25.25 -35.72
N THR A 638 17.62 -24.39 -36.75
CA THR A 638 18.49 -23.20 -36.76
C THR A 638 17.97 -22.12 -35.81
N ASN A 639 16.69 -22.20 -35.44
CA ASN A 639 15.97 -21.27 -34.58
C ASN A 639 16.07 -21.67 -33.10
N ASP A 640 15.93 -20.67 -32.23
CA ASP A 640 15.83 -20.86 -30.79
C ASP A 640 14.38 -21.20 -30.41
N VAL A 641 14.14 -22.40 -29.87
CA VAL A 641 12.82 -22.81 -29.40
C VAL A 641 12.61 -22.23 -28.00
N LYS A 642 11.88 -21.11 -27.94
CA LYS A 642 11.66 -20.34 -26.71
C LYS A 642 10.77 -21.06 -25.70
N PHE A 643 9.72 -21.72 -26.17
CA PHE A 643 8.74 -22.31 -25.27
C PHE A 643 7.99 -23.49 -25.90
N VAL A 644 7.65 -24.47 -25.07
CA VAL A 644 6.72 -25.56 -25.43
C VAL A 644 5.51 -25.58 -24.49
N ALA A 645 4.34 -25.87 -25.06
CA ALA A 645 3.09 -26.02 -24.33
C ALA A 645 2.30 -27.22 -24.86
N VAL A 646 1.44 -27.80 -24.03
CA VAL A 646 0.56 -28.90 -24.41
C VAL A 646 -0.88 -28.52 -24.09
N GLY A 647 -1.79 -28.84 -25.01
CA GLY A 647 -3.22 -28.67 -24.85
C GLY A 647 -3.98 -29.26 -26.02
N ASN A 648 -5.24 -29.66 -25.81
CA ASN A 648 -6.08 -30.27 -26.86
C ASN A 648 -5.38 -31.45 -27.59
N ASP A 649 -4.67 -32.31 -26.84
CA ASP A 649 -3.87 -33.44 -27.33
C ASP A 649 -2.75 -33.11 -28.33
N LYS A 650 -2.35 -31.83 -28.41
CA LYS A 650 -1.30 -31.33 -29.29
C LYS A 650 -0.13 -30.75 -28.50
N LEU A 651 1.03 -30.73 -29.13
CA LEU A 651 2.23 -30.04 -28.67
C LEU A 651 2.41 -28.77 -29.49
N TYR A 652 2.64 -27.66 -28.82
CA TYR A 652 2.89 -26.36 -29.42
C TYR A 652 4.33 -25.94 -29.12
N GLY A 653 5.11 -25.65 -30.16
CA GLY A 653 6.47 -25.10 -30.05
C GLY A 653 6.53 -23.67 -30.56
N LEU A 654 7.18 -22.77 -29.83
CA LEU A 654 7.44 -21.40 -30.26
C LEU A 654 8.91 -21.22 -30.62
N GLU A 655 9.19 -21.02 -31.90
CA GLU A 655 10.52 -20.75 -32.41
C GLU A 655 10.74 -19.26 -32.67
N ALA A 656 11.93 -18.76 -32.34
CA ALA A 656 12.38 -17.43 -32.68
C ALA A 656 13.13 -17.43 -34.01
N ASN A 657 12.64 -16.68 -35.00
CA ASN A 657 13.31 -16.46 -36.28
C ASN A 657 14.18 -15.20 -36.18
N GLY A 658 15.28 -15.30 -35.44
CA GLY A 658 16.10 -14.14 -35.08
C GLY A 658 15.40 -13.24 -34.06
N THR A 659 15.32 -11.92 -34.32
CA THR A 659 14.73 -10.92 -33.41
C THR A 659 13.45 -10.27 -33.95
N THR A 660 12.94 -10.73 -35.09
CA THR A 660 11.89 -10.02 -35.86
C THR A 660 10.54 -10.71 -35.83
N THR A 661 10.51 -12.05 -35.95
CA THR A 661 9.28 -12.87 -35.94
C THR A 661 9.59 -14.20 -35.26
N GLY A 662 8.56 -14.99 -35.04
CA GLY A 662 8.67 -16.39 -34.65
C GLY A 662 7.79 -17.29 -35.50
N THR A 663 7.89 -18.58 -35.24
CA THR A 663 7.05 -19.62 -35.84
C THR A 663 6.37 -20.38 -34.71
N VAL A 664 5.05 -20.51 -34.79
CA VAL A 664 4.32 -21.48 -33.96
C VAL A 664 4.24 -22.78 -34.73
N ASN A 665 4.75 -23.86 -34.15
CA ASN A 665 4.65 -25.21 -34.67
C ASN A 665 3.65 -26.01 -33.84
N ILE A 666 2.75 -26.73 -34.51
CA ILE A 666 1.72 -27.56 -33.90
C ILE A 666 1.96 -29.00 -34.31
N PHE A 667 2.25 -29.85 -33.33
CA PHE A 667 2.54 -31.27 -33.53
C PHE A 667 1.42 -32.15 -32.94
N ASP A 668 1.02 -33.13 -33.75
CA ASP A 668 0.01 -34.15 -33.39
C ASP A 668 0.65 -35.50 -33.04
N ASN A 669 1.97 -35.62 -33.20
CA ASN A 669 2.75 -36.83 -32.99
C ASN A 669 4.03 -36.52 -32.21
N ILE A 670 4.57 -37.54 -31.53
CA ILE A 670 5.76 -37.38 -30.68
C ILE A 670 7.08 -37.36 -31.48
N ASN A 671 7.06 -37.80 -32.73
CA ASN A 671 8.23 -37.75 -33.62
C ASN A 671 8.49 -36.33 -34.14
N LEU A 672 7.61 -35.38 -33.81
CA LEU A 672 7.68 -33.98 -34.24
C LEU A 672 7.72 -33.82 -35.78
N GLU A 673 7.08 -34.75 -36.49
CA GLU A 673 7.03 -34.75 -37.95
C GLU A 673 5.82 -33.95 -38.46
N ASN A 674 5.99 -33.30 -39.62
CA ASN A 674 4.93 -32.59 -40.36
C ASN A 674 4.09 -31.64 -39.49
N PRO A 675 4.70 -30.69 -38.73
CA PRO A 675 3.92 -29.72 -37.99
C PRO A 675 3.04 -28.87 -38.90
N GLN A 676 1.87 -28.48 -38.40
CA GLN A 676 1.20 -27.29 -38.92
C GLN A 676 1.93 -26.08 -38.34
N SER A 677 2.32 -25.14 -39.20
CA SER A 677 3.09 -23.98 -38.79
C SER A 677 2.52 -22.68 -39.33
N TYR A 678 2.67 -21.61 -38.56
CA TYR A 678 2.39 -20.25 -39.01
C TYR A 678 3.35 -19.26 -38.36
N THR A 679 3.59 -18.15 -39.05
CA THR A 679 4.45 -17.07 -38.60
C THR A 679 3.72 -16.18 -37.59
N THR A 680 4.42 -15.69 -36.58
CA THR A 680 3.86 -14.72 -35.64
C THR A 680 3.74 -13.32 -36.24
N GLU A 681 2.79 -12.52 -35.74
CA GLU A 681 2.55 -11.14 -36.18
C GLU A 681 3.60 -10.16 -35.60
N GLY A 682 4.21 -10.52 -34.48
CA GLY A 682 5.14 -9.70 -33.71
C GLY A 682 6.48 -10.39 -33.40
N LYS A 683 7.32 -9.67 -32.66
CA LYS A 683 8.75 -9.97 -32.47
C LYS A 683 9.03 -11.03 -31.41
N VAL A 684 9.30 -12.25 -31.85
CA VAL A 684 9.82 -13.32 -30.99
C VAL A 684 11.36 -13.28 -31.02
N GLY A 685 12.02 -13.58 -29.90
CA GLY A 685 13.49 -13.75 -29.89
C GLY A 685 14.33 -12.52 -29.61
N VAL A 686 13.71 -11.40 -29.20
CA VAL A 686 14.46 -10.27 -28.62
C VAL A 686 15.30 -10.72 -27.42
N VAL A 687 16.54 -10.21 -27.34
CA VAL A 687 17.47 -10.52 -26.23
C VAL A 687 16.82 -10.17 -24.89
N ASP A 688 16.96 -11.07 -23.92
CA ASP A 688 16.33 -11.03 -22.58
C ASP A 688 14.79 -11.09 -22.58
N GLY A 689 14.15 -11.29 -23.74
CA GLY A 689 12.71 -11.52 -23.85
C GLY A 689 12.34 -12.96 -23.52
N LYS A 690 11.31 -13.14 -22.70
CA LYS A 690 10.64 -14.44 -22.55
C LYS A 690 9.43 -14.46 -23.48
N ASN A 691 9.09 -15.62 -24.01
CA ASN A 691 7.99 -15.76 -24.95
C ASN A 691 7.23 -17.05 -24.63
N THR A 692 6.13 -16.95 -23.91
CA THR A 692 5.33 -18.11 -23.48
C THR A 692 4.05 -18.28 -24.31
N ILE A 693 3.45 -19.47 -24.23
CA ILE A 693 2.16 -19.81 -24.84
C ILE A 693 1.20 -20.28 -23.74
N ALA A 694 -0.05 -19.80 -23.78
CA ALA A 694 -1.17 -20.44 -23.10
C ALA A 694 -2.17 -20.99 -24.11
N VAL A 695 -2.67 -22.21 -23.87
CA VAL A 695 -3.65 -22.91 -24.71
C VAL A 695 -5.02 -22.84 -24.05
N ASP A 696 -6.05 -22.43 -24.78
CA ASP A 696 -7.44 -22.37 -24.31
C ASP A 696 -8.40 -22.87 -25.40
N GLY A 697 -8.84 -24.11 -25.27
CA GLY A 697 -9.55 -24.80 -26.34
C GLY A 697 -8.70 -24.83 -27.62
N THR A 698 -9.19 -24.19 -28.68
CA THR A 698 -8.47 -24.06 -29.95
C THR A 698 -7.69 -22.75 -30.09
N ASN A 699 -7.77 -21.84 -29.12
CA ASN A 699 -7.06 -20.58 -29.16
C ASN A 699 -5.68 -20.71 -28.52
N LEU A 700 -4.72 -20.00 -29.09
CA LEU A 700 -3.36 -19.88 -28.57
C LEU A 700 -3.07 -18.42 -28.23
N TYR A 701 -2.74 -18.15 -26.98
CA TYR A 701 -2.30 -16.85 -26.52
C TYR A 701 -0.78 -16.85 -26.48
N VAL A 702 -0.15 -16.05 -27.34
CA VAL A 702 1.29 -16.07 -27.57
C VAL A 702 1.88 -14.73 -27.14
N CYS A 703 2.83 -14.79 -26.20
CA CYS A 703 3.60 -13.65 -25.73
C CYS A 703 4.75 -13.37 -26.71
N GLN A 704 4.69 -12.23 -27.41
CA GLN A 704 5.63 -11.89 -28.49
C GLN A 704 6.54 -10.74 -28.11
N GLY A 705 6.95 -10.64 -26.83
CA GLY A 705 7.93 -9.66 -26.37
C GLY A 705 7.51 -8.23 -26.69
N ASP A 706 8.29 -7.55 -27.52
CA ASP A 706 8.03 -6.20 -28.04
C ASP A 706 6.76 -6.12 -28.92
N GLY A 707 6.33 -7.25 -29.50
CA GLY A 707 5.12 -7.37 -30.34
C GLY A 707 3.81 -7.50 -29.56
N GLY A 708 3.87 -7.58 -28.23
CA GLY A 708 2.67 -7.66 -27.40
C GLY A 708 2.11 -9.08 -27.23
N LEU A 709 0.83 -9.16 -26.83
CA LEU A 709 0.08 -10.41 -26.70
C LEU A 709 -0.81 -10.61 -27.92
N VAL A 710 -0.68 -11.75 -28.60
CA VAL A 710 -1.47 -12.10 -29.79
C VAL A 710 -2.22 -13.41 -29.55
N ARG A 711 -3.51 -13.42 -29.89
CA ARG A 711 -4.34 -14.63 -29.90
C ARG A 711 -4.40 -15.19 -31.32
N TYR A 712 -4.05 -16.46 -31.48
CA TYR A 712 -4.25 -17.21 -32.73
C TYR A 712 -5.44 -18.13 -32.61
N ASP A 713 -6.27 -18.16 -33.64
CA ASP A 713 -7.33 -19.16 -33.78
C ASP A 713 -6.80 -20.52 -34.30
N ALA A 714 -7.70 -21.48 -34.49
CA ALA A 714 -7.36 -22.82 -34.98
C ALA A 714 -6.68 -22.84 -36.37
N ASN A 715 -6.86 -21.79 -37.16
CA ASN A 715 -6.31 -21.66 -38.51
C ASN A 715 -4.97 -20.88 -38.51
N GLY A 716 -4.52 -20.40 -37.34
CA GLY A 716 -3.33 -19.57 -37.23
C GLY A 716 -3.56 -18.10 -37.58
N HIS A 717 -4.81 -17.60 -37.56
CA HIS A 717 -5.08 -16.18 -37.75
C HIS A 717 -4.81 -15.40 -36.44
N GLY A 718 -3.88 -14.45 -36.48
CA GLY A 718 -3.50 -13.63 -35.33
C GLY A 718 -4.43 -12.44 -35.07
N THR A 719 -4.79 -12.22 -33.81
CA THR A 719 -5.47 -11.01 -33.31
C THR A 719 -4.64 -10.40 -32.17
N VAL A 720 -4.10 -9.20 -32.36
CA VAL A 720 -3.38 -8.48 -31.31
C VAL A 720 -4.34 -8.04 -30.22
N LEU A 721 -4.11 -8.47 -28.98
CA LEU A 721 -4.95 -8.17 -27.82
C LEU A 721 -4.37 -7.06 -26.94
N PHE A 722 -3.05 -6.94 -26.87
CA PHE A 722 -2.36 -5.97 -26.02
C PHE A 722 -0.99 -5.66 -26.61
N ASP A 723 -0.61 -4.37 -26.69
CA ASP A 723 0.72 -3.97 -27.16
C ASP A 723 1.72 -3.99 -26.01
N ALA A 724 2.99 -4.24 -26.31
CA ALA A 724 4.06 -4.00 -25.35
C ALA A 724 4.10 -2.49 -24.99
N PRO A 725 4.07 -2.12 -23.70
CA PRO A 725 4.08 -0.73 -23.27
C PRO A 725 5.34 0.01 -23.72
N VAL A 726 5.14 1.23 -24.22
CA VAL A 726 6.18 2.12 -24.73
C VAL A 726 6.30 3.33 -23.81
N GLY A 727 7.52 3.63 -23.36
CA GLY A 727 7.86 4.82 -22.58
C GLY A 727 8.43 5.94 -23.44
N GLU A 728 9.17 6.84 -22.80
CA GLU A 728 9.83 7.96 -23.49
C GLU A 728 10.78 7.49 -24.59
N SER A 729 10.94 8.33 -25.62
CA SER A 729 11.80 8.04 -26.78
C SER A 729 11.46 6.73 -27.53
N ASN A 730 10.20 6.28 -27.46
CA ASN A 730 9.71 5.06 -28.10
C ASN A 730 10.41 3.76 -27.62
N LYS A 731 10.93 3.75 -26.39
CA LYS A 731 11.54 2.54 -25.81
C LYS A 731 10.49 1.64 -25.18
N ILE A 732 10.60 0.33 -25.41
CA ILE A 732 9.77 -0.67 -24.73
C ILE A 732 10.13 -0.69 -23.24
N ILE A 733 9.15 -0.41 -22.38
CA ILE A 733 9.32 -0.40 -20.92
C ILE A 733 8.81 -1.69 -20.25
N GLY A 734 8.15 -2.57 -21.01
CA GLY A 734 7.76 -3.90 -20.56
C GLY A 734 7.53 -4.84 -21.73
N ARG A 735 8.32 -5.90 -21.81
CA ARG A 735 8.11 -6.97 -22.80
C ARG A 735 7.03 -7.92 -22.32
N VAL A 736 6.15 -8.32 -23.23
CA VAL A 736 5.11 -9.32 -22.93
C VAL A 736 5.76 -10.70 -22.88
N ASN A 737 5.90 -11.23 -21.65
CA ASN A 737 6.72 -12.39 -21.33
C ASN A 737 5.88 -13.63 -21.03
N GLY A 738 5.00 -13.52 -20.04
CA GLY A 738 4.23 -14.62 -19.45
C GLY A 738 2.72 -14.47 -19.71
N VAL A 739 2.02 -15.57 -19.95
CA VAL A 739 0.54 -15.55 -20.04
C VAL A 739 -0.09 -16.73 -19.32
N ALA A 740 -1.20 -16.46 -18.62
CA ALA A 740 -2.14 -17.44 -18.11
C ALA A 740 -3.57 -17.02 -18.45
N VAL A 741 -4.49 -17.96 -18.49
CA VAL A 741 -5.88 -17.72 -18.91
C VAL A 741 -6.85 -18.52 -18.05
N ASP A 742 -7.99 -17.93 -17.71
CA ASP A 742 -9.13 -18.64 -17.10
C ASP A 742 -10.37 -18.52 -18.00
N SER A 743 -11.56 -18.85 -17.51
CA SER A 743 -12.78 -18.74 -18.31
C SER A 743 -13.15 -17.33 -18.82
N LYS A 744 -12.65 -16.25 -18.20
CA LYS A 744 -13.07 -14.86 -18.45
C LYS A 744 -11.94 -13.90 -18.75
N TYR A 745 -10.78 -14.07 -18.13
CA TYR A 745 -9.67 -13.14 -18.14
C TYR A 745 -8.39 -13.76 -18.71
N ILE A 746 -7.50 -12.88 -19.16
CA ILE A 746 -6.13 -13.18 -19.56
C ILE A 746 -5.20 -12.43 -18.62
N TYR A 747 -4.22 -13.12 -18.07
CA TYR A 747 -3.24 -12.59 -17.12
C TYR A 747 -1.90 -12.52 -17.82
N VAL A 748 -1.30 -11.34 -17.86
CA VAL A 748 -0.09 -11.07 -18.65
C VAL A 748 1.03 -10.58 -17.72
N ALA A 749 2.12 -11.34 -17.64
CA ALA A 749 3.37 -10.88 -17.06
C ALA A 749 4.14 -10.08 -18.12
N CYS A 750 4.26 -8.78 -17.91
CA CYS A 750 4.70 -7.79 -18.90
C CYS A 750 6.04 -7.13 -18.52
N GLY A 751 7.06 -7.91 -18.19
CA GLY A 751 8.41 -7.40 -17.95
C GLY A 751 8.43 -6.29 -16.90
N GLY A 752 9.21 -5.22 -17.14
CA GLY A 752 9.28 -4.05 -16.26
C GLY A 752 7.95 -3.29 -16.06
N TYR A 753 6.93 -3.58 -16.89
CA TYR A 753 5.60 -2.98 -16.72
C TYR A 753 4.76 -3.69 -15.65
N GLY A 754 5.06 -4.94 -15.32
CA GLY A 754 4.38 -5.71 -14.28
C GLY A 754 3.22 -6.59 -14.75
N LEU A 755 2.16 -6.72 -13.95
CA LEU A 755 1.01 -7.60 -14.22
C LEU A 755 -0.11 -6.81 -14.89
N VAL A 756 -0.66 -7.34 -15.99
CA VAL A 756 -1.83 -6.79 -16.67
C VAL A 756 -2.92 -7.85 -16.77
N VAL A 757 -4.17 -7.47 -16.50
CA VAL A 757 -5.34 -8.34 -16.62
C VAL A 757 -6.26 -7.82 -17.72
N LEU A 758 -6.61 -8.70 -18.66
CA LEU A 758 -7.46 -8.39 -19.81
C LEU A 758 -8.78 -9.17 -19.72
N ASP A 759 -9.90 -8.55 -20.11
CA ASP A 759 -11.18 -9.21 -20.34
C ASP A 759 -11.20 -9.85 -21.74
N LYS A 760 -11.42 -11.17 -21.81
CA LYS A 760 -11.44 -11.94 -23.07
C LYS A 760 -12.52 -11.50 -24.04
N THR A 761 -13.59 -10.88 -23.54
CA THR A 761 -14.77 -10.53 -24.32
C THR A 761 -14.67 -9.16 -24.99
N LYS A 762 -13.68 -8.36 -24.60
CA LYS A 762 -13.53 -6.98 -25.06
C LYS A 762 -12.45 -6.82 -26.12
N ALA A 763 -12.60 -5.80 -26.95
CA ALA A 763 -11.60 -5.44 -27.94
C ALA A 763 -10.36 -4.81 -27.30
N LYS A 764 -9.24 -4.86 -28.02
CA LYS A 764 -8.01 -4.13 -27.68
C LYS A 764 -8.31 -2.65 -27.42
N GLY A 765 -7.79 -2.12 -26.32
CA GLY A 765 -8.02 -0.74 -25.86
C GLY A 765 -9.13 -0.61 -24.81
N GLU A 766 -10.07 -1.55 -24.78
CA GLU A 766 -11.14 -1.62 -23.77
C GLU A 766 -10.99 -2.83 -22.82
N ASN A 767 -10.11 -3.76 -23.19
CA ASN A 767 -9.94 -5.04 -22.51
C ASN A 767 -9.09 -4.97 -21.24
N VAL A 768 -8.24 -3.97 -21.05
CA VAL A 768 -7.47 -3.81 -19.79
C VAL A 768 -8.43 -3.50 -18.64
N VAL A 769 -8.57 -4.42 -17.68
CA VAL A 769 -9.46 -4.25 -16.52
C VAL A 769 -8.73 -3.91 -15.24
N ALA A 770 -7.47 -4.33 -15.11
CA ALA A 770 -6.61 -4.00 -13.99
C ALA A 770 -5.15 -4.18 -14.37
N ARG A 771 -4.26 -3.42 -13.73
CA ARG A 771 -2.80 -3.54 -13.90
C ARG A 771 -2.07 -3.15 -12.63
N ARG A 772 -0.85 -3.64 -12.49
CA ARG A 772 0.05 -3.32 -11.38
C ARG A 772 1.50 -3.31 -11.83
N ARG A 773 2.18 -2.19 -11.58
CA ARG A 773 3.58 -1.98 -11.93
C ARG A 773 4.51 -2.96 -11.21
N ALA A 774 5.61 -3.31 -11.88
CA ALA A 774 6.68 -4.10 -11.26
C ALA A 774 7.50 -3.26 -10.27
N PHE A 775 8.11 -3.91 -9.28
CA PHE A 775 9.05 -3.23 -8.38
C PHE A 775 10.31 -2.81 -9.14
N TYR A 776 10.81 -1.62 -8.84
CA TYR A 776 12.16 -1.19 -9.21
C TYR A 776 13.13 -1.57 -8.09
N ASP A 777 14.27 -2.18 -8.42
CA ASP A 777 15.25 -2.64 -7.43
C ASP A 777 16.30 -1.60 -7.04
N GLY A 778 16.22 -0.38 -7.59
CA GLY A 778 17.21 0.67 -7.36
C GLY A 778 18.37 0.66 -8.37
N LYS A 779 18.46 -0.35 -9.25
CA LYS A 779 19.44 -0.45 -10.33
C LYS A 779 18.77 -0.16 -11.67
N GLU A 780 19.53 -0.14 -12.74
CA GLU A 780 19.20 0.46 -14.06
C GLU A 780 17.86 0.04 -14.75
N SER A 781 17.04 -0.84 -14.17
CA SER A 781 15.75 -1.28 -14.73
C SER A 781 14.73 -1.81 -13.70
N TYR A 782 13.43 -1.70 -14.02
CA TYR A 782 12.37 -2.40 -13.30
C TYR A 782 12.52 -3.93 -13.37
N ASN A 783 12.18 -4.62 -12.27
CA ASN A 783 12.27 -6.07 -12.19
C ASN A 783 11.25 -6.75 -13.10
N SER A 784 11.75 -7.57 -14.01
CA SER A 784 10.93 -8.17 -15.05
C SER A 784 9.89 -9.16 -14.48
N ALA A 785 8.60 -8.88 -14.71
CA ALA A 785 7.55 -9.89 -14.63
C ALA A 785 7.78 -10.93 -15.74
N ASN A 786 8.19 -12.12 -15.35
CA ASN A 786 8.71 -13.16 -16.24
C ASN A 786 7.69 -14.24 -16.56
N TYR A 787 6.88 -14.64 -15.58
CA TYR A 787 5.90 -15.72 -15.72
C TYR A 787 4.71 -15.48 -14.78
N VAL A 788 3.53 -15.94 -15.17
CA VAL A 788 2.31 -15.88 -14.35
C VAL A 788 1.61 -17.23 -14.37
N THR A 789 1.09 -17.65 -13.22
CA THR A 789 0.25 -18.84 -13.08
C THR A 789 -0.93 -18.53 -12.16
N LEU A 790 -1.96 -19.38 -12.22
CA LEU A 790 -3.16 -19.27 -11.39
C LEU A 790 -3.15 -20.38 -10.33
N TYR A 791 -3.47 -20.03 -9.11
CA TYR A 791 -3.61 -20.98 -8.01
C TYR A 791 -4.86 -20.65 -7.20
N LYS A 792 -5.89 -21.50 -7.30
CA LYS A 792 -7.21 -21.24 -6.71
C LYS A 792 -7.74 -19.90 -7.23
N ASP A 793 -7.92 -18.91 -6.36
CA ASP A 793 -8.35 -17.55 -6.68
C ASP A 793 -7.19 -16.53 -6.73
N TYR A 794 -5.93 -16.98 -6.59
CA TYR A 794 -4.74 -16.15 -6.63
C TYR A 794 -4.08 -16.12 -8.01
N ILE A 795 -3.46 -14.97 -8.30
CA ILE A 795 -2.58 -14.74 -9.44
C ILE A 795 -1.16 -14.70 -8.89
N CYS A 796 -0.33 -15.65 -9.28
CA CYS A 796 1.03 -15.80 -8.79
C CYS A 796 2.02 -15.46 -9.90
N VAL A 797 2.90 -14.49 -9.64
CA VAL A 797 3.79 -13.96 -10.68
C VAL A 797 5.25 -14.08 -10.24
N ALA A 798 6.10 -14.61 -11.12
CA ALA A 798 7.55 -14.60 -10.98
C ALA A 798 8.09 -13.25 -11.50
N TYR A 799 8.65 -12.45 -10.60
CA TYR A 799 9.06 -11.06 -10.81
C TYR A 799 10.59 -10.88 -10.85
N GLY A 800 11.32 -11.76 -11.53
CA GLY A 800 12.77 -11.62 -11.65
C GLY A 800 13.43 -11.40 -10.29
N ARG A 801 14.19 -10.31 -10.13
CA ARG A 801 14.90 -10.00 -8.87
C ARG A 801 13.97 -9.64 -7.71
N SER A 802 12.69 -9.35 -7.98
CA SER A 802 11.62 -9.26 -6.98
C SER A 802 10.87 -10.57 -6.76
N ARG A 803 11.49 -11.71 -7.09
CA ARG A 803 11.05 -13.06 -6.73
C ARG A 803 9.58 -13.35 -7.06
N VAL A 804 8.69 -13.26 -6.09
CA VAL A 804 7.28 -13.68 -6.22
C VAL A 804 6.36 -12.61 -5.67
N GLN A 805 5.30 -12.30 -6.42
CA GLN A 805 4.18 -11.51 -5.93
C GLN A 805 2.86 -12.27 -6.11
N ILE A 806 1.98 -12.11 -5.14
CA ILE A 806 0.67 -12.76 -5.08
C ILE A 806 -0.41 -11.69 -5.11
N PHE A 807 -1.28 -11.77 -6.11
CA PHE A 807 -2.43 -10.89 -6.25
C PHE A 807 -3.73 -11.67 -6.22
N LYS A 808 -4.82 -10.93 -6.06
CA LYS A 808 -6.17 -11.40 -6.32
C LYS A 808 -6.90 -10.38 -7.19
N LEU A 809 -7.57 -10.85 -8.23
CA LEU A 809 -8.53 -10.03 -8.96
C LEU A 809 -9.86 -10.08 -8.19
N VAL A 810 -10.24 -8.96 -7.61
CA VAL A 810 -11.48 -8.80 -6.85
C VAL A 810 -12.31 -7.68 -7.43
N ASN A 811 -13.57 -7.59 -7.04
CA ASN A 811 -14.34 -6.36 -7.25
C ASN A 811 -14.22 -5.47 -6.01
N THR A 812 -14.27 -4.16 -6.21
CA THR A 812 -14.73 -3.21 -5.18
C THR A 812 -16.02 -3.71 -4.53
N LYS A 813 -16.26 -3.39 -3.26
CA LYS A 813 -17.46 -3.83 -2.52
C LYS A 813 -18.37 -2.66 -2.21
#